data_AF-A0A960PAW4-F1
#
_entry.id   AF-A0A960PAW4-F1
#
_cell.length_a   1.000
_cell.length_b   1.000
_cell.length_c   1.000
_cell.angle_alpha   90.00
_cell.angle_beta   90.00
_cell.angle_gamma   90.00
#
_symmetry.space_group_name_H-M   'P 1'
#
loop_
_entity.id
_entity.type
_entity.pdbx_description
1 polymer ?
#
loop_
_entity_poly.entity_id
_entity_poly.type
_entity_poly.pdbx_seq_one_letter_code
_entity_poly.pdbx_strand_id
1 'polypeptide(L)'
;NLVMFRPFPADLIGRAIKGKKGVAVLERLDQPMAVDLPLMREIRATVSKCQENGRDPEHPAFLGLDAYVRADDAPPLYSGSFGMGSRDLQPEGLIAAIENMLPDGKRKKLFYLSIDFIRPKAISPKQQIHQEAIEQDYPHVRELALHGSENPNLMPKGAITVRFHSVGGWGAITTGKNLAMTLFDLLGYHIKANPKYGSEKKGQPTTYYLSAAPEPIRVNCEYFYVDVVLSPDPNVFHHTNALAGLNEGGVFIIQSERTAPEKVWEDIPTAFQKIIAEKKIKLFALDGFKIAREEATDSELQLRMQGIAFQGAFFKASNVMQQAGLDEARLLDAIRSQLQHKFGSKGARVVEDNMRVVKRGFDELMPVQPGAIGAGKGGGRSFGEAPEVPAMVKLLPESKAPLSDIHRFWEQTGNFYVRGMGNDNITDPFIGLGVMPAGSALFRDMTQIRFQHPQWVPENCTACGKCYTVCPDTAIPGLVSEAGKALDTAVSRIRKHGGENKHLPRAVRTIESHWKKLLAEAKETDSVHDLLEDAIGKTLEESALVADEKLELAGEIEALRNEIGQFDFALSRPYFTLHEKKQAGAGGLLSITVDPYTCKGCMECVEVCEDDALRPVAQTAKSIEQLRKNWDFWLDLPNTPKQYFRVDDLEEGIGALETILLDKSNYLSFSSGDGACLGCSEKTTMHLFVATVEALMQPRVAKHVEKLDKLVADLERHVQMRLIGDLDVGNPDAMARVVNEMSGKDVTLASLAERMEREGGGQPIDQDWLRRVSRLVAKLKDLRARYHEGVTGRGRSPMGMLNATGCTSVWGSTYPFNPYPFPWANHLFQDAPSLAMGVFEGHMAKMADGFRAVRMAELELSGKYKPGEDDEKLRYFDWRTFSDEEWNLCPPVVAVGGDGAMYDIGFQNLSRLMASGKPIKVLVVDTQVYSNTGGQACTSGFIGQISDMAQFGKAIQGKQEPRKEIGLIAMAHRTTYVMQSTIAHPSHMIEGFIQGLKTRRPALFNIYSSCQPEHGIGDDMSSHQAKLAVESRAYPLFRYNPDKGKMPEECFELDGNPALEDDWPAYTLKYQQAGRDKELAVPMTFADFAITEARFRKHFRMAPPETWT
;
A
#
# COMPACT_ATOMS: atom_id res chain seq x y z
N ASN A 1 21.38 -32.54 17.48
CA ASN A 1 20.06 -32.04 17.03
C ASN A 1 18.97 -32.72 17.83
N LEU A 2 18.07 -31.95 18.44
CA LEU A 2 16.89 -32.49 19.09
C LEU A 2 15.83 -32.76 18.02
N VAL A 3 15.62 -34.03 17.68
CA VAL A 3 14.62 -34.44 16.67
C VAL A 3 13.25 -34.76 17.27
N MET A 4 13.20 -34.96 18.60
CA MET A 4 11.98 -35.24 19.35
C MET A 4 11.92 -34.32 20.57
N PHE A 5 11.03 -33.32 20.55
CA PHE A 5 10.81 -32.43 21.69
C PHE A 5 9.84 -33.02 22.72
N ARG A 6 8.86 -33.81 22.27
CA ARG A 6 7.91 -34.52 23.12
C ARG A 6 7.66 -35.95 22.59
N PRO A 7 7.70 -36.99 23.45
CA PRO A 7 8.14 -36.98 24.86
C PRO A 7 9.57 -36.44 25.01
N PHE A 8 9.85 -35.68 26.08
CA PHE A 8 11.14 -35.00 26.21
C PHE A 8 12.25 -36.00 26.60
N PRO A 9 13.36 -36.08 25.85
CA PRO A 9 14.39 -37.12 26.05
C PRO A 9 15.37 -36.74 27.16
N ALA A 10 14.87 -36.59 28.39
CA ALA A 10 15.64 -36.14 29.55
C ALA A 10 16.79 -37.09 29.91
N ASP A 11 16.60 -38.40 29.74
CA ASP A 11 17.61 -39.45 29.96
C ASP A 11 18.82 -39.29 29.03
N LEU A 12 18.56 -39.07 27.74
CA LEU A 12 19.61 -38.89 26.74
C LEU A 12 20.31 -37.54 26.91
N ILE A 13 19.55 -36.47 27.16
CA ILE A 13 20.09 -35.12 27.33
C ILE A 13 20.94 -35.05 28.60
N GLY A 14 20.42 -35.54 29.72
CA GLY A 14 21.13 -35.58 31.00
C GLY A 14 22.47 -36.30 30.88
N ARG A 15 22.52 -37.40 30.13
CA ARG A 15 23.78 -38.09 29.82
C ARG A 15 24.70 -37.28 28.89
N ALA A 16 24.15 -36.71 27.81
CA ALA A 16 24.93 -36.04 26.78
C ALA A 16 25.65 -34.77 27.27
N ILE A 17 25.04 -34.05 28.22
CA ILE A 17 25.56 -32.76 28.71
C ILE A 17 26.36 -32.87 30.00
N LYS A 18 26.36 -34.04 30.66
CA LYS A 18 27.12 -34.27 31.89
C LYS A 18 28.61 -33.95 31.68
N GLY A 19 29.18 -33.14 32.57
CA GLY A 19 30.62 -32.82 32.57
C GLY A 19 31.08 -31.92 31.41
N LYS A 20 30.17 -31.33 30.63
CA LYS A 20 30.55 -30.37 29.57
C LYS A 20 30.98 -29.03 30.18
N LYS A 21 31.87 -28.31 29.49
CA LYS A 21 32.38 -27.00 29.97
C LYS A 21 31.39 -25.84 29.78
N GLY A 22 30.41 -26.01 28.90
CA GLY A 22 29.36 -25.06 28.61
C GLY A 22 28.38 -25.64 27.59
N VAL A 23 27.10 -25.27 27.69
CA VAL A 23 26.06 -25.70 26.76
C VAL A 23 25.22 -24.50 26.35
N ALA A 24 25.22 -24.19 25.05
CA ALA A 24 24.32 -23.22 24.45
C ALA A 24 23.08 -23.92 23.90
N VAL A 25 21.92 -23.43 24.28
CA VAL A 25 20.62 -23.89 23.82
C VAL A 25 20.05 -22.80 22.93
N LEU A 26 19.94 -23.10 21.63
CA LEU A 26 19.43 -22.15 20.64
C LEU A 26 17.97 -22.45 20.34
N GLU A 27 17.10 -21.45 20.47
CA GLU A 27 15.66 -21.56 20.27
C GLU A 27 15.18 -20.59 19.19
N ARG A 28 14.28 -21.06 18.34
CA ARG A 28 13.73 -20.28 17.22
C ARG A 28 12.49 -19.49 17.62
N LEU A 29 12.55 -18.80 18.75
CA LEU A 29 11.48 -17.99 19.32
C LEU A 29 12.06 -17.01 20.35
N ASP A 30 11.27 -16.01 20.71
CA ASP A 30 11.44 -15.27 21.96
C ASP A 30 10.12 -15.33 22.73
N GLN A 31 10.21 -15.39 24.06
CA GLN A 31 9.05 -15.39 24.94
C GLN A 31 9.21 -14.25 25.95
N PRO A 32 8.68 -13.05 25.63
CA PRO A 32 8.83 -11.89 26.49
C PRO A 32 8.39 -12.17 27.93
N MET A 33 9.19 -11.69 28.88
CA MET A 33 9.00 -11.85 30.32
C MET A 33 9.11 -13.29 30.87
N ALA A 34 9.42 -14.29 30.03
CA ALA A 34 9.75 -15.61 30.53
C ALA A 34 11.13 -15.59 31.20
N VAL A 35 11.26 -16.29 32.33
CA VAL A 35 12.55 -16.44 33.05
C VAL A 35 13.55 -17.26 32.24
N ASP A 36 13.07 -18.30 31.54
CA ASP A 36 13.82 -19.10 30.58
C ASP A 36 12.90 -19.43 29.40
N LEU A 37 13.50 -19.62 28.23
CA LEU A 37 12.81 -20.11 27.05
C LEU A 37 12.40 -21.59 27.20
N PRO A 38 11.40 -22.08 26.44
CA PRO A 38 10.80 -23.40 26.65
C PRO A 38 11.78 -24.57 26.66
N LEU A 39 12.73 -24.64 25.72
CA LEU A 39 13.71 -25.73 25.66
C LEU A 39 14.75 -25.61 26.77
N MET A 40 15.25 -24.40 27.04
CA MET A 40 16.15 -24.15 28.15
C MET A 40 15.53 -24.59 29.49
N ARG A 41 14.25 -24.30 29.71
CA ARG A 41 13.52 -24.70 30.92
C ARG A 41 13.50 -26.21 31.12
N GLU A 42 13.25 -26.99 30.06
CA GLU A 42 13.27 -28.45 30.13
C GLU A 42 14.67 -29.01 30.39
N ILE A 43 15.69 -28.41 29.79
CA ILE A 43 17.09 -28.80 30.00
C ILE A 43 17.51 -28.49 31.44
N ARG A 44 17.15 -27.32 31.99
CA ARG A 44 17.39 -27.00 33.40
C ARG A 44 16.69 -27.98 34.32
N ALA A 45 15.42 -28.29 34.07
CA ALA A 45 14.69 -29.28 34.87
C ALA A 45 15.36 -30.66 34.82
N THR A 46 15.88 -31.06 33.66
CA THR A 46 16.67 -32.30 33.51
C THR A 46 17.94 -32.26 34.35
N VAL A 47 18.73 -31.18 34.25
CA VAL A 47 19.95 -31.00 35.05
C VAL A 47 19.64 -31.04 36.55
N SER A 48 18.60 -30.34 37.00
CA SER A 48 18.19 -30.34 38.41
C SER A 48 17.81 -31.73 38.90
N LYS A 49 17.09 -32.52 38.10
CA LYS A 49 16.76 -33.92 38.44
C LYS A 49 18.00 -34.81 38.48
N CYS A 50 18.94 -34.64 37.56
CA CYS A 50 20.22 -35.35 37.58
C CYS A 50 21.05 -34.99 38.82
N GLN A 51 21.04 -33.71 39.24
CA GLN A 51 21.67 -33.27 40.49
C GLN A 51 20.99 -33.86 41.73
N GLU A 52 19.66 -34.02 41.71
CA GLU A 52 18.93 -34.69 42.78
C GLU A 52 19.30 -36.18 42.87
N ASN A 53 19.38 -36.88 41.74
CA ASN A 53 19.93 -38.25 41.68
C ASN A 53 21.37 -38.31 42.20
N GLY A 54 22.15 -37.24 42.05
CA GLY A 54 23.51 -37.13 42.57
C GLY A 54 23.62 -37.05 44.10
N ARG A 55 22.53 -36.69 44.81
CA ARG A 55 22.51 -36.59 46.27
C ARG A 55 22.50 -37.97 46.96
N ASP A 56 21.83 -38.94 46.34
CA ASP A 56 21.87 -40.36 46.73
C ASP A 56 21.98 -41.22 45.47
N PRO A 57 23.20 -41.44 44.96
CA PRO A 57 23.42 -42.25 43.76
C PRO A 57 23.04 -43.72 43.93
N GLU A 58 22.97 -44.23 45.16
CA GLU A 58 22.57 -45.62 45.44
C GLU A 58 21.05 -45.80 45.36
N HIS A 59 20.27 -44.74 45.61
CA HIS A 59 18.80 -44.73 45.51
C HIS A 59 18.28 -43.51 44.71
N PRO A 60 18.44 -43.49 43.37
CA PRO A 60 18.08 -42.33 42.55
C PRO A 60 16.57 -42.06 42.56
N ALA A 61 16.19 -40.82 42.84
CA ALA A 61 14.79 -40.37 42.87
C ALA A 61 14.10 -40.44 41.49
N PHE A 62 14.85 -40.28 40.40
CA PHE A 62 14.35 -40.31 39.03
C PHE A 62 15.02 -41.43 38.22
N LEU A 63 14.30 -42.55 38.07
CA LEU A 63 14.78 -43.70 37.30
C LEU A 63 15.05 -43.33 35.83
N GLY A 64 16.20 -43.76 35.31
CA GLY A 64 16.63 -43.52 33.92
C GLY A 64 17.43 -42.23 33.70
N LEU A 65 17.52 -41.33 34.67
CA LEU A 65 18.39 -40.14 34.60
C LEU A 65 19.76 -40.39 35.24
N ASP A 66 20.81 -39.87 34.63
CA ASP A 66 22.17 -39.94 35.17
C ASP A 66 22.29 -39.16 36.50
N ALA A 67 23.10 -39.64 37.44
CA ALA A 67 23.40 -38.94 38.69
C ALA A 67 24.57 -37.95 38.51
N TYR A 68 24.39 -36.68 38.87
CA TYR A 68 25.42 -35.64 38.84
C TYR A 68 26.00 -35.45 40.23
N VAL A 69 27.13 -36.10 40.51
CA VAL A 69 27.73 -36.20 41.85
C VAL A 69 28.73 -35.06 42.09
N ARG A 70 29.45 -34.65 41.05
CA ARG A 70 30.43 -33.57 41.15
C ARG A 70 29.79 -32.24 40.75
N ALA A 71 30.28 -31.13 41.33
CA ALA A 71 29.79 -29.80 40.96
C ALA A 71 29.98 -29.48 39.46
N ASP A 72 31.04 -30.00 38.84
CA ASP A 72 31.35 -29.87 37.42
C ASP A 72 30.56 -30.84 36.51
N ASP A 73 29.78 -31.78 37.08
CA ASP A 73 28.88 -32.61 36.28
C ASP A 73 27.76 -31.77 35.65
N ALA A 74 27.34 -30.68 36.31
CA ALA A 74 26.35 -29.74 35.80
C ALA A 74 27.02 -28.60 34.99
N PRO A 75 26.90 -28.58 33.65
CA PRO A 75 27.52 -27.55 32.84
C PRO A 75 26.85 -26.17 33.03
N PRO A 76 27.59 -25.06 32.86
CA PRO A 76 26.99 -23.75 32.68
C PRO A 76 26.11 -23.75 31.43
N LEU A 77 24.83 -23.39 31.60
CA LEU A 77 23.87 -23.27 30.50
C LEU A 77 23.78 -21.83 29.99
N TYR A 78 23.59 -21.67 28.68
CA TYR A 78 23.46 -20.40 27.97
C TYR A 78 22.27 -20.50 26.99
N SER A 79 21.41 -19.48 26.96
CA SER A 79 20.18 -19.44 26.18
C SER A 79 20.34 -18.44 25.03
N GLY A 80 20.08 -18.87 23.80
CA GLY A 80 20.17 -18.03 22.61
C GLY A 80 18.89 -18.04 21.79
N SER A 81 18.37 -16.87 21.44
CA SER A 81 17.26 -16.73 20.50
C SER A 81 17.79 -16.45 19.08
N PHE A 82 17.20 -17.07 18.06
CA PHE A 82 17.60 -16.86 16.67
C PHE A 82 16.44 -17.13 15.70
N GLY A 83 16.62 -16.78 14.41
CA GLY A 83 15.77 -17.31 13.33
C GLY A 83 14.28 -16.95 13.34
N MET A 84 13.86 -16.02 14.20
CA MET A 84 12.48 -15.53 14.29
C MET A 84 12.05 -14.89 12.97
N GLY A 85 10.85 -15.21 12.48
CA GLY A 85 10.38 -14.70 11.19
C GLY A 85 11.27 -15.08 10.00
N SER A 86 11.98 -16.21 10.09
CA SER A 86 12.98 -16.62 9.10
C SER A 86 14.15 -15.64 8.93
N ARG A 87 14.47 -14.88 9.99
CA ARG A 87 15.73 -14.15 10.08
C ARG A 87 16.89 -15.11 9.82
N ASP A 88 17.77 -14.72 8.91
CA ASP A 88 18.85 -15.57 8.46
C ASP A 88 19.89 -15.79 9.57
N LEU A 89 20.40 -17.01 9.72
CA LEU A 89 21.46 -17.35 10.68
C LEU A 89 22.70 -17.81 9.92
N GLN A 90 23.71 -16.95 9.89
CA GLN A 90 25.01 -17.23 9.28
C GLN A 90 25.90 -18.12 10.18
N PRO A 91 26.90 -18.83 9.63
CA PRO A 91 27.92 -19.53 10.42
C PRO A 91 28.57 -18.67 11.51
N GLU A 92 28.76 -17.38 11.23
CA GLU A 92 29.24 -16.38 12.20
C GLU A 92 28.44 -16.35 13.51
N GLY A 93 27.10 -16.41 13.46
CA GLY A 93 26.27 -16.43 14.67
C GLY A 93 26.47 -17.69 15.52
N LEU A 94 26.73 -18.84 14.90
CA LEU A 94 27.05 -20.07 15.62
C LEU A 94 28.43 -19.99 16.28
N ILE A 95 29.40 -19.38 15.60
CA ILE A 95 30.73 -19.10 16.16
C ILE A 95 30.59 -18.15 17.36
N ALA A 96 29.79 -17.09 17.24
CA ALA A 96 29.51 -16.15 18.32
C ALA A 96 28.98 -16.85 19.59
N ALA A 97 28.06 -17.80 19.43
CA ALA A 97 27.51 -18.57 20.54
C ALA A 97 28.58 -19.45 21.22
N ILE A 98 29.51 -20.03 20.44
CA ILE A 98 30.62 -20.83 20.97
C ILE A 98 31.62 -19.93 21.70
N GLU A 99 32.06 -18.83 21.07
CA GLU A 99 33.01 -17.87 21.62
C GLU A 99 32.50 -17.25 22.92
N ASN A 100 31.20 -16.95 23.00
CA ASN A 100 30.57 -16.46 24.22
C ASN A 100 30.72 -17.44 25.41
N MET A 101 30.76 -18.75 25.17
CA MET A 101 30.92 -19.77 26.21
C MET A 101 32.38 -20.02 26.63
N LEU A 102 33.36 -19.53 25.86
CA LEU A 102 34.77 -19.77 26.14
C LEU A 102 35.19 -19.14 27.48
N PRO A 103 36.30 -19.60 28.08
CA PRO A 103 36.79 -19.06 29.35
C PRO A 103 36.98 -17.53 29.32
N ASP A 104 37.51 -17.00 28.23
CA ASP A 104 37.75 -15.56 28.03
C ASP A 104 36.59 -14.87 27.27
N GLY A 105 35.51 -15.61 27.00
CA GLY A 105 34.31 -15.09 26.35
C GLY A 105 33.46 -14.20 27.28
N LYS A 106 32.47 -13.51 26.70
CA LYS A 106 31.57 -12.61 27.45
C LYS A 106 30.64 -13.35 28.43
N ARG A 107 30.46 -14.67 28.27
CA ARG A 107 29.62 -15.56 29.09
C ARG A 107 28.20 -15.04 29.33
N LYS A 108 27.61 -14.36 28.35
CA LYS A 108 26.24 -13.85 28.40
C LYS A 108 25.25 -14.99 28.42
N LYS A 109 24.42 -15.03 29.48
CA LYS A 109 23.46 -16.13 29.73
C LYS A 109 22.26 -16.12 28.82
N LEU A 110 21.78 -14.94 28.43
CA LEU A 110 20.76 -14.74 27.42
C LEU A 110 21.36 -13.88 26.32
N PHE A 111 21.15 -14.28 25.06
CA PHE A 111 21.65 -13.56 23.90
C PHE A 111 20.78 -13.79 22.67
N TYR A 112 20.97 -12.96 21.65
CA TYR A 112 20.33 -13.01 20.36
C TYR A 112 21.38 -13.15 19.27
N LEU A 113 21.07 -13.95 18.25
CA LEU A 113 21.89 -14.11 17.06
C LEU A 113 21.17 -13.51 15.85
N SER A 114 21.93 -12.81 15.00
CA SER A 114 21.45 -12.23 13.74
C SER A 114 20.39 -11.11 13.89
N ILE A 115 20.29 -10.55 15.09
CA ILE A 115 19.44 -9.41 15.44
C ILE A 115 20.32 -8.37 16.10
N ASP A 116 20.30 -7.15 15.57
CA ASP A 116 21.07 -6.04 16.09
C ASP A 116 20.14 -5.05 16.79
N PHE A 117 20.50 -4.64 18.01
CA PHE A 117 19.84 -3.55 18.72
C PHE A 117 20.56 -2.23 18.47
N ILE A 118 21.89 -2.27 18.40
CA ILE A 118 22.75 -1.13 18.13
C ILE A 118 23.89 -1.58 17.21
N ARG A 119 24.11 -0.85 16.14
CA ARG A 119 25.23 -1.09 15.21
C ARG A 119 26.53 -0.51 15.73
N PRO A 120 27.68 -1.12 15.39
CA PRO A 120 28.98 -0.53 15.69
C PRO A 120 29.20 0.81 14.98
N LYS A 121 28.72 0.94 13.74
CA LYS A 121 28.84 2.16 12.93
C LYS A 121 27.47 2.56 12.39
N ALA A 122 27.01 3.74 12.78
CA ALA A 122 25.79 4.33 12.24
C ALA A 122 25.96 4.65 10.74
N ILE A 123 24.89 4.51 9.96
CA ILE A 123 24.89 4.82 8.51
C ILE A 123 24.80 6.32 8.25
N SER A 124 24.20 7.08 9.18
CA SER A 124 24.07 8.53 9.07
C SER A 124 24.18 9.18 10.45
N PRO A 125 24.46 10.49 10.52
CA PRO A 125 24.43 11.23 11.78
C PRO A 125 23.08 11.13 12.51
N LYS A 126 21.96 11.16 11.78
CA LYS A 126 20.61 10.97 12.37
C LYS A 126 20.45 9.58 13.01
N GLN A 127 20.99 8.54 12.36
CA GLN A 127 20.99 7.17 12.90
C GLN A 127 21.92 7.03 14.11
N GLN A 128 22.97 7.84 14.20
CA GLN A 128 23.82 7.87 15.39
C GLN A 128 23.04 8.41 16.60
N ILE A 129 22.39 9.56 16.44
CA ILE A 129 21.56 10.16 17.50
C ILE A 129 20.44 9.21 17.95
N HIS A 130 19.79 8.52 17.01
CA HIS A 130 18.75 7.53 17.32
C HIS A 130 19.28 6.38 18.18
N GLN A 131 20.44 5.83 17.81
CA GLN A 131 21.06 4.73 18.57
C GLN A 131 21.56 5.19 19.96
N GLU A 132 22.09 6.40 20.07
CA GLU A 132 22.49 7.00 21.35
C GLU A 132 21.27 7.13 22.28
N ALA A 133 20.12 7.55 21.76
CA ALA A 133 18.86 7.58 22.52
C ALA A 133 18.41 6.19 22.98
N ILE A 134 18.51 5.18 22.12
CA ILE A 134 18.20 3.78 22.50
C ILE A 134 19.14 3.29 23.60
N GLU A 135 20.46 3.55 23.51
CA GLU A 135 21.41 3.14 24.56
C GLU A 135 21.17 3.87 25.88
N GLN A 136 20.66 5.11 25.84
CA GLN A 136 20.26 5.86 27.02
C GLN A 136 19.01 5.27 27.69
N ASP A 137 17.99 4.94 26.91
CA ASP A 137 16.72 4.40 27.42
C ASP A 137 16.83 2.92 27.83
N TYR A 138 17.67 2.17 27.14
CA TYR A 138 17.92 0.73 27.37
C TYR A 138 19.41 0.47 27.56
N PRO A 139 19.97 0.79 28.75
CA PRO A 139 21.36 0.49 29.07
C PRO A 139 21.66 -0.99 28.84
N HIS A 140 22.81 -1.29 28.25
CA HIS A 140 23.27 -2.66 27.94
C HIS A 140 22.52 -3.42 26.83
N VAL A 141 21.54 -2.81 26.14
CA VAL A 141 20.79 -3.51 25.07
C VAL A 141 21.70 -4.02 23.95
N ARG A 142 22.78 -3.28 23.63
CA ARG A 142 23.83 -3.70 22.69
C ARG A 142 24.46 -5.04 23.06
N GLU A 143 24.55 -5.36 24.35
CA GLU A 143 25.21 -6.55 24.86
C GLU A 143 24.38 -7.83 24.68
N LEU A 144 23.09 -7.70 24.31
CA LEU A 144 22.20 -8.81 24.03
C LEU A 144 22.47 -9.46 22.67
N ALA A 145 23.00 -8.70 21.71
CA ALA A 145 23.42 -9.23 20.41
C ALA A 145 24.84 -9.79 20.48
N LEU A 146 25.06 -10.97 19.88
CA LEU A 146 26.39 -11.55 19.72
C LEU A 146 26.80 -11.59 18.25
N HIS A 147 28.08 -11.27 18.03
CA HIS A 147 28.76 -11.39 16.74
C HIS A 147 29.98 -12.28 16.89
N GLY A 148 30.23 -13.11 15.88
CA GLY A 148 31.36 -14.03 15.84
C GLY A 148 32.59 -13.33 15.27
N SER A 149 33.77 -13.87 15.58
CA SER A 149 35.03 -13.34 15.04
C SER A 149 35.20 -13.51 13.52
N GLU A 150 34.52 -14.49 12.92
CA GLU A 150 34.62 -14.82 11.50
C GLU A 150 33.31 -15.39 10.92
N ASN A 151 33.17 -15.35 9.59
CA ASN A 151 32.08 -16.00 8.86
C ASN A 151 32.65 -16.97 7.80
N PRO A 152 33.06 -18.19 8.14
CA PRO A 152 33.77 -19.08 7.22
C PRO A 152 32.87 -19.60 6.10
N ASN A 153 33.44 -19.80 4.91
CA ASN A 153 32.76 -20.49 3.82
C ASN A 153 32.75 -22.01 4.08
N LEU A 154 31.58 -22.54 4.43
CA LEU A 154 31.38 -23.98 4.72
C LEU A 154 30.82 -24.78 3.53
N MET A 155 30.90 -24.24 2.31
CA MET A 155 30.53 -24.97 1.11
C MET A 155 31.52 -26.10 0.80
N PRO A 156 31.07 -27.27 0.29
CA PRO A 156 31.97 -28.32 -0.14
C PRO A 156 32.92 -27.85 -1.24
N LYS A 157 34.11 -28.46 -1.33
CA LYS A 157 35.04 -28.19 -2.44
C LYS A 157 34.39 -28.57 -3.77
N GLY A 158 34.58 -27.74 -4.79
CA GLY A 158 33.96 -27.94 -6.12
C GLY A 158 32.46 -27.61 -6.15
N ALA A 159 31.91 -27.01 -5.10
CA ALA A 159 30.57 -26.45 -5.14
C ALA A 159 30.52 -25.20 -6.03
N ILE A 160 29.33 -24.94 -6.58
CA ILE A 160 28.98 -23.70 -7.24
C ILE A 160 27.76 -23.08 -6.55
N THR A 161 27.87 -21.80 -6.18
CA THR A 161 26.76 -21.01 -5.62
C THR A 161 26.29 -19.98 -6.65
N VAL A 162 24.97 -19.93 -6.85
CA VAL A 162 24.32 -19.09 -7.84
C VAL A 162 23.23 -18.26 -7.18
N ARG A 163 23.18 -16.96 -7.49
CA ARG A 163 22.09 -16.08 -7.07
C ARG A 163 21.43 -15.42 -8.26
N PHE A 164 20.10 -15.42 -8.28
CA PHE A 164 19.32 -14.70 -9.30
C PHE A 164 18.68 -13.47 -8.68
N HIS A 165 18.65 -12.37 -9.41
CA HIS A 165 17.85 -11.19 -9.12
C HIS A 165 16.88 -10.94 -10.26
N SER A 166 15.59 -10.95 -9.97
CA SER A 166 14.54 -10.83 -10.99
C SER A 166 13.30 -10.16 -10.41
N VAL A 167 12.23 -10.02 -11.21
CA VAL A 167 10.97 -9.43 -10.81
C VAL A 167 9.87 -10.51 -10.78
N GLY A 168 8.99 -10.45 -9.78
CA GLY A 168 7.84 -11.33 -9.64
C GLY A 168 6.97 -11.31 -10.90
N GLY A 169 6.76 -12.49 -11.50
CA GLY A 169 6.06 -12.66 -12.78
C GLY A 169 6.98 -12.96 -13.98
N TRP A 170 8.29 -12.74 -13.88
CA TRP A 170 9.25 -12.90 -15.00
C TRP A 170 9.88 -14.31 -15.10
N GLY A 171 9.36 -15.28 -14.36
CA GLY A 171 9.73 -16.69 -14.52
C GLY A 171 11.00 -17.15 -13.79
N ALA A 172 11.66 -16.31 -12.98
CA ALA A 172 12.92 -16.65 -12.31
C ALA A 172 12.89 -17.93 -11.46
N ILE A 173 11.77 -18.24 -10.82
CA ILE A 173 11.60 -19.49 -10.04
C ILE A 173 11.66 -20.70 -10.96
N THR A 174 10.93 -20.65 -12.07
CA THR A 174 10.87 -21.74 -13.04
C THR A 174 12.25 -21.97 -13.63
N THR A 175 12.97 -20.89 -13.94
CA THR A 175 14.36 -20.92 -14.38
C THR A 175 15.29 -21.53 -13.33
N GLY A 176 15.22 -21.06 -12.08
CA GLY A 176 16.05 -21.56 -10.99
C GLY A 176 15.82 -23.05 -10.72
N LYS A 177 14.56 -23.51 -10.79
CA LYS A 177 14.21 -24.94 -10.71
C LYS A 177 14.72 -25.72 -11.90
N ASN A 178 14.63 -25.18 -13.13
CA ASN A 178 15.17 -25.84 -14.32
C ASN A 178 16.69 -25.98 -14.23
N LEU A 179 17.41 -24.90 -13.88
CA LEU A 179 18.86 -24.94 -13.72
C LEU A 179 19.27 -25.94 -12.62
N ALA A 180 18.57 -25.94 -11.49
CA ALA A 180 18.77 -26.89 -10.40
C ALA A 180 18.67 -28.35 -10.89
N MET A 181 17.59 -28.69 -11.61
CA MET A 181 17.40 -30.03 -12.15
C MET A 181 18.45 -30.38 -13.21
N THR A 182 18.81 -29.45 -14.10
CA THR A 182 19.87 -29.67 -15.09
C THR A 182 21.21 -29.96 -14.42
N LEU A 183 21.58 -29.21 -13.38
CA LEU A 183 22.82 -29.48 -12.63
C LEU A 183 22.79 -30.84 -11.93
N PHE A 184 21.64 -31.27 -11.40
CA PHE A 184 21.47 -32.61 -10.82
C PHE A 184 21.63 -33.71 -11.87
N ASP A 185 20.86 -33.63 -12.96
CA ASP A 185 20.81 -34.67 -13.99
C ASP A 185 22.15 -34.81 -14.73
N LEU A 186 22.82 -33.68 -14.97
CA LEU A 186 24.03 -33.64 -15.77
C LEU A 186 25.30 -33.94 -14.95
N LEU A 187 25.39 -33.47 -13.70
CA LEU A 187 26.60 -33.61 -12.87
C LEU A 187 26.46 -34.64 -11.74
N GLY A 188 25.25 -35.12 -11.44
CA GLY A 188 24.98 -35.94 -10.26
C GLY A 188 25.18 -35.19 -8.94
N TYR A 189 25.18 -33.86 -8.97
CA TYR A 189 25.46 -33.02 -7.80
C TYR A 189 24.29 -32.98 -6.82
N HIS A 190 24.60 -32.83 -5.54
CA HIS A 190 23.63 -32.45 -4.52
C HIS A 190 23.20 -30.99 -4.74
N ILE A 191 21.89 -30.75 -4.78
CA ILE A 191 21.33 -29.43 -5.03
C ILE A 191 20.65 -28.87 -3.79
N LYS A 192 20.80 -27.57 -3.57
CA LYS A 192 20.01 -26.82 -2.61
C LYS A 192 19.52 -25.51 -3.20
N ALA A 193 18.22 -25.29 -3.14
CA ALA A 193 17.60 -24.06 -3.60
C ALA A 193 16.79 -23.41 -2.46
N ASN A 194 16.90 -22.09 -2.33
CA ASN A 194 16.15 -21.29 -1.38
C ASN A 194 15.65 -20.02 -2.08
N PRO A 195 14.45 -20.04 -2.69
CA PRO A 195 13.88 -18.86 -3.30
C PRO A 195 13.34 -17.90 -2.23
N LYS A 196 13.63 -16.61 -2.40
CA LYS A 196 13.14 -15.51 -1.55
C LYS A 196 12.15 -14.66 -2.35
N TYR A 197 10.94 -14.57 -1.81
CA TYR A 197 9.84 -13.82 -2.39
C TYR A 197 9.55 -12.58 -1.56
N GLY A 198 9.12 -11.51 -2.23
CA GLY A 198 8.30 -10.50 -1.57
C GLY A 198 6.92 -11.08 -1.23
N SER A 199 6.19 -10.38 -0.39
CA SER A 199 4.78 -10.68 -0.12
C SER A 199 3.86 -10.44 -1.32
N GLU A 200 4.33 -9.65 -2.28
CA GLU A 200 3.62 -9.24 -3.48
C GLU A 200 3.68 -10.33 -4.56
N LYS A 201 2.55 -10.60 -5.20
CA LYS A 201 2.44 -11.65 -6.22
C LYS A 201 3.11 -11.31 -7.56
N LYS A 202 3.18 -10.03 -7.94
CA LYS A 202 3.70 -9.56 -9.23
C LYS A 202 4.41 -8.22 -9.04
N GLY A 203 5.47 -7.97 -9.82
CA GLY A 203 6.09 -6.65 -9.94
C GLY A 203 7.15 -6.30 -8.89
N GLN A 204 7.42 -7.15 -7.89
CA GLN A 204 8.49 -6.89 -6.91
C GLN A 204 9.79 -7.63 -7.20
N PRO A 205 10.94 -7.06 -6.81
CA PRO A 205 12.21 -7.77 -6.79
C PRO A 205 12.11 -9.09 -6.02
N THR A 206 12.69 -10.13 -6.61
CA THR A 206 12.79 -11.48 -6.06
C THR A 206 14.24 -11.95 -6.16
N THR A 207 14.67 -12.71 -5.17
CA THR A 207 16.03 -13.27 -5.14
C THR A 207 15.94 -14.79 -5.06
N TYR A 208 16.68 -15.50 -5.91
CA TYR A 208 16.74 -16.97 -5.88
C TYR A 208 18.14 -17.42 -5.51
N TYR A 209 18.29 -18.22 -4.46
CA TYR A 209 19.57 -18.84 -4.11
C TYR A 209 19.60 -20.29 -4.57
N LEU A 210 20.69 -20.69 -5.21
CA LEU A 210 20.95 -22.05 -5.66
C LEU A 210 22.39 -22.44 -5.32
N SER A 211 22.60 -23.66 -4.87
CA SER A 211 23.94 -24.25 -4.88
C SER A 211 23.89 -25.68 -5.37
N ALA A 212 24.97 -26.10 -6.00
CA ALA A 212 25.20 -27.45 -6.46
C ALA A 212 26.59 -27.89 -6.02
N ALA A 213 26.73 -29.09 -5.46
CA ALA A 213 28.01 -29.58 -4.97
C ALA A 213 28.14 -31.11 -5.17
N PRO A 214 29.37 -31.64 -5.31
CA PRO A 214 29.60 -33.09 -5.41
C PRO A 214 29.29 -33.84 -4.10
N GLU A 215 29.18 -33.14 -2.97
CA GLU A 215 28.88 -33.70 -1.65
C GLU A 215 27.67 -33.01 -1.00
N PRO A 216 27.03 -33.63 0.02
CA PRO A 216 25.86 -33.06 0.69
C PRO A 216 26.10 -31.65 1.28
N ILE A 217 25.25 -30.69 0.89
CA ILE A 217 25.33 -29.28 1.32
C ILE A 217 24.67 -29.09 2.68
N ARG A 218 25.47 -28.81 3.72
CA ARG A 218 24.98 -28.62 5.11
C ARG A 218 24.57 -27.18 5.45
N VAL A 219 25.03 -26.19 4.68
CA VAL A 219 24.73 -24.77 4.88
C VAL A 219 23.25 -24.49 4.65
N ASN A 220 22.57 -23.86 5.62
CA ASN A 220 21.11 -23.61 5.65
C ASN A 220 20.80 -22.11 5.87
N CYS A 221 21.43 -21.23 5.10
CA CYS A 221 21.29 -19.79 5.20
C CYS A 221 21.34 -19.13 3.81
N GLU A 222 21.11 -17.83 3.73
CA GLU A 222 21.43 -17.06 2.52
C GLU A 222 22.95 -17.17 2.21
N TYR A 223 23.32 -17.26 0.94
CA TYR A 223 24.74 -17.43 0.59
C TYR A 223 25.48 -16.09 0.67
N PHE A 224 26.39 -15.99 1.65
CA PHE A 224 27.31 -14.87 1.76
C PHE A 224 28.41 -14.90 0.69
N TYR A 225 28.81 -16.10 0.25
CA TYR A 225 29.81 -16.30 -0.82
C TYR A 225 29.13 -16.84 -2.07
N VAL A 226 29.15 -16.07 -3.16
CA VAL A 226 28.46 -16.35 -4.41
C VAL A 226 29.46 -16.43 -5.56
N ASP A 227 29.37 -17.46 -6.41
CA ASP A 227 30.24 -17.62 -7.58
C ASP A 227 29.66 -16.96 -8.83
N VAL A 228 28.34 -17.08 -9.02
CA VAL A 228 27.63 -16.56 -10.20
C VAL A 228 26.38 -15.80 -9.78
N VAL A 229 26.21 -14.59 -10.31
CA VAL A 229 25.00 -13.80 -10.18
C VAL A 229 24.34 -13.62 -11.55
N LEU A 230 23.05 -13.90 -11.64
CA LEU A 230 22.23 -13.77 -12.85
C LEU A 230 21.16 -12.71 -12.61
N SER A 231 21.06 -11.72 -13.47
CA SER A 231 20.08 -10.65 -13.35
C SER A 231 19.24 -10.49 -14.62
N PRO A 232 18.15 -11.27 -14.76
CA PRO A 232 17.11 -10.96 -15.74
C PRO A 232 16.45 -9.58 -15.53
N ASP A 233 16.62 -8.97 -14.36
CA ASP A 233 16.21 -7.60 -14.11
C ASP A 233 17.26 -6.59 -14.62
N PRO A 234 16.93 -5.73 -15.61
CA PRO A 234 17.84 -4.68 -16.07
C PRO A 234 18.02 -3.57 -15.03
N ASN A 235 17.08 -3.41 -14.10
CA ASN A 235 17.04 -2.33 -13.12
C ASN A 235 17.59 -2.74 -11.74
N VAL A 236 18.28 -3.88 -11.64
CA VAL A 236 18.68 -4.49 -10.37
C VAL A 236 19.44 -3.55 -9.42
N PHE A 237 20.29 -2.68 -9.96
CA PHE A 237 21.10 -1.75 -9.17
C PHE A 237 20.32 -0.56 -8.61
N HIS A 238 19.07 -0.35 -9.02
CA HIS A 238 18.21 0.70 -8.49
C HIS A 238 17.60 0.33 -7.13
N HIS A 239 17.48 -0.96 -6.82
CA HIS A 239 16.79 -1.43 -5.62
C HIS A 239 17.60 -2.44 -4.77
N THR A 240 18.70 -3.02 -5.28
CA THR A 240 19.51 -3.96 -4.50
C THR A 240 21.00 -3.93 -4.87
N ASN A 241 21.84 -4.37 -3.94
CA ASN A 241 23.26 -4.65 -4.22
C ASN A 241 23.42 -6.06 -4.80
N ALA A 242 23.31 -6.17 -6.13
CA ALA A 242 23.43 -7.45 -6.83
C ALA A 242 24.79 -8.14 -6.67
N LEU A 243 25.85 -7.39 -6.33
CA LEU A 243 27.22 -7.89 -6.22
C LEU A 243 27.61 -8.27 -4.78
N ALA A 244 26.73 -8.09 -3.80
CA ALA A 244 26.98 -8.41 -2.40
C ALA A 244 27.36 -9.89 -2.25
N GLY A 245 28.54 -10.19 -1.71
CA GLY A 245 28.99 -11.57 -1.55
C GLY A 245 29.53 -12.26 -2.81
N LEU A 246 29.55 -11.60 -3.98
CA LEU A 246 30.18 -12.16 -5.17
C LEU A 246 31.70 -12.26 -4.96
N ASN A 247 32.25 -13.45 -5.23
CA ASN A 247 33.66 -13.78 -5.07
C ASN A 247 34.55 -12.98 -6.04
N GLU A 248 35.82 -12.78 -5.69
CA GLU A 248 36.80 -12.20 -6.63
C GLU A 248 36.91 -13.11 -7.87
N GLY A 249 36.86 -12.53 -9.07
CA GLY A 249 36.82 -13.29 -10.33
C GLY A 249 35.47 -13.97 -10.63
N GLY A 250 34.45 -13.76 -9.79
CA GLY A 250 33.10 -14.28 -9.98
C GLY A 250 32.40 -13.72 -11.22
N VAL A 251 31.27 -14.32 -11.59
CA VAL A 251 30.55 -13.99 -12.84
C VAL A 251 29.28 -13.21 -12.53
N PHE A 252 29.04 -12.14 -13.27
CA PHE A 252 27.77 -11.40 -13.24
C PHE A 252 27.20 -11.27 -14.66
N ILE A 253 25.96 -11.72 -14.84
CA ILE A 253 25.24 -11.66 -16.12
C ILE A 253 24.02 -10.77 -15.95
N ILE A 254 23.88 -9.72 -16.76
CA ILE A 254 22.78 -8.75 -16.66
C ILE A 254 21.95 -8.67 -17.94
N GLN A 255 20.63 -8.47 -17.78
CA GLN A 255 19.72 -8.16 -18.88
C GLN A 255 20.03 -6.77 -19.44
N SER A 256 20.24 -6.66 -20.75
CA SER A 256 20.42 -5.37 -21.41
C SER A 256 19.97 -5.41 -22.87
N GLU A 257 19.27 -4.37 -23.30
CA GLU A 257 18.92 -4.12 -24.72
C GLU A 257 20.07 -3.46 -25.51
N ARG A 258 21.15 -3.06 -24.82
CA ARG A 258 22.30 -2.39 -25.46
C ARG A 258 23.09 -3.41 -26.28
N THR A 259 23.31 -3.08 -27.56
CA THR A 259 24.10 -3.91 -28.47
C THR A 259 25.61 -3.67 -28.40
N ALA A 260 26.04 -2.62 -27.68
CA ALA A 260 27.46 -2.26 -27.53
C ALA A 260 27.92 -2.45 -26.08
N PRO A 261 29.02 -3.20 -25.82
CA PRO A 261 29.51 -3.45 -24.46
C PRO A 261 29.79 -2.19 -23.64
N GLU A 262 30.31 -1.14 -24.28
CA GLU A 262 30.67 0.12 -23.65
C GLU A 262 29.43 0.83 -23.08
N LYS A 263 28.29 0.71 -23.79
CA LYS A 263 27.01 1.27 -23.32
C LYS A 263 26.43 0.53 -22.13
N VAL A 264 26.61 -0.81 -22.08
CA VAL A 264 26.24 -1.57 -20.87
C VAL A 264 27.07 -1.10 -19.67
N TRP A 265 28.38 -0.88 -19.86
CA TRP A 265 29.25 -0.39 -18.79
C TRP A 265 28.84 1.02 -18.31
N GLU A 266 28.50 1.92 -19.22
CA GLU A 266 28.01 3.27 -18.91
C GLU A 266 26.69 3.27 -18.10
N ASP A 267 25.82 2.28 -18.33
CA ASP A 267 24.54 2.14 -17.61
C ASP A 267 24.72 1.63 -16.15
N ILE A 268 25.87 1.01 -15.82
CA ILE A 268 26.15 0.54 -14.44
C ILE A 268 26.55 1.71 -13.54
N PRO A 269 25.95 1.88 -12.33
CA PRO A 269 26.32 2.96 -11.44
C PRO A 269 27.78 2.91 -10.97
N THR A 270 28.40 4.08 -10.80
CA THR A 270 29.83 4.25 -10.48
C THR A 270 30.30 3.44 -9.27
N ALA A 271 29.46 3.29 -8.24
CA ALA A 271 29.78 2.48 -7.07
C ALA A 271 29.98 0.99 -7.41
N PHE A 272 29.13 0.44 -8.29
CA PHE A 272 29.23 -0.95 -8.73
C PHE A 272 30.31 -1.15 -9.77
N GLN A 273 30.58 -0.15 -10.62
CA GLN A 273 31.74 -0.17 -11.52
C GLN A 273 33.05 -0.36 -10.74
N LYS A 274 33.23 0.37 -9.63
CA LYS A 274 34.39 0.20 -8.73
C LYS A 274 34.49 -1.22 -8.19
N ILE A 275 33.39 -1.77 -7.67
CA ILE A 275 33.34 -3.14 -7.13
C ILE A 275 33.70 -4.16 -8.22
N ILE A 276 33.15 -4.02 -9.43
CA ILE A 276 33.41 -4.92 -10.56
C ILE A 276 34.90 -4.91 -10.91
N ALA A 277 35.51 -3.72 -11.00
CA ALA A 277 36.93 -3.58 -11.30
C ALA A 277 37.83 -4.13 -10.19
N GLU A 278 37.58 -3.76 -8.93
CA GLU A 278 38.38 -4.16 -7.77
C GLU A 278 38.35 -5.67 -7.54
N LYS A 279 37.16 -6.28 -7.62
CA LYS A 279 36.98 -7.73 -7.48
C LYS A 279 37.21 -8.50 -8.77
N LYS A 280 37.61 -7.84 -9.87
CA LYS A 280 37.83 -8.45 -11.19
C LYS A 280 36.64 -9.33 -11.63
N ILE A 281 35.42 -8.85 -11.38
CA ILE A 281 34.19 -9.58 -11.72
C ILE A 281 34.09 -9.68 -13.24
N LYS A 282 33.76 -10.88 -13.74
CA LYS A 282 33.50 -11.13 -15.16
C LYS A 282 32.07 -10.71 -15.48
N LEU A 283 31.92 -9.58 -16.16
CA LEU A 283 30.63 -9.01 -16.53
C LEU A 283 30.20 -9.47 -17.93
N PHE A 284 28.96 -9.92 -18.06
CA PHE A 284 28.33 -10.27 -19.32
C PHE A 284 26.95 -9.63 -19.44
N ALA A 285 26.52 -9.35 -20.66
CA ALA A 285 25.21 -8.82 -20.99
C ALA A 285 24.46 -9.75 -21.96
N LEU A 286 23.15 -9.85 -21.78
CA LEU A 286 22.26 -10.63 -22.65
C LEU A 286 20.94 -9.88 -22.85
N ASP A 287 20.41 -9.89 -24.07
CA ASP A 287 19.04 -9.43 -24.31
C ASP A 287 18.05 -10.61 -24.28
N GLY A 288 17.78 -11.11 -23.08
CA GLY A 288 16.82 -12.19 -22.83
C GLY A 288 15.38 -11.83 -23.23
N PHE A 289 14.98 -10.56 -23.11
CA PHE A 289 13.67 -10.09 -23.58
C PHE A 289 13.51 -10.21 -25.08
N LYS A 290 14.48 -9.73 -25.87
CA LYS A 290 14.45 -9.85 -27.32
C LYS A 290 14.40 -11.31 -27.75
N ILE A 291 15.28 -12.16 -27.20
CA ILE A 291 15.33 -13.59 -27.49
C ILE A 291 13.97 -14.25 -27.22
N ALA A 292 13.39 -14.00 -26.04
CA ALA A 292 12.13 -14.61 -25.67
C ALA A 292 10.96 -14.11 -26.53
N ARG A 293 10.92 -12.81 -26.89
CA ARG A 293 9.88 -12.23 -27.74
C ARG A 293 9.92 -12.77 -29.17
N GLU A 294 11.11 -12.97 -29.72
CA GLU A 294 11.28 -13.48 -31.08
C GLU A 294 10.98 -14.99 -31.20
N GLU A 295 11.21 -15.77 -30.14
CA GLU A 295 11.05 -17.23 -30.17
C GLU A 295 9.70 -17.74 -29.59
N ALA A 296 9.08 -17.00 -28.68
CA ALA A 296 7.86 -17.45 -28.02
C ALA A 296 6.62 -17.26 -28.91
N THR A 297 5.93 -18.36 -29.18
CA THR A 297 4.68 -18.37 -29.98
C THR A 297 3.45 -17.88 -29.21
N ASP A 298 3.51 -17.79 -27.89
CA ASP A 298 2.42 -17.33 -27.01
C ASP A 298 2.86 -16.05 -26.28
N SER A 299 2.00 -15.03 -26.29
CA SER A 299 2.26 -13.74 -25.65
C SER A 299 2.51 -13.87 -24.15
N GLU A 300 1.86 -14.82 -23.45
CA GLU A 300 2.12 -15.08 -22.03
C GLU A 300 3.52 -15.65 -21.76
N LEU A 301 4.12 -16.32 -22.76
CA LEU A 301 5.43 -16.95 -22.63
C LEU A 301 6.58 -15.98 -22.92
N GLN A 302 6.35 -14.91 -23.68
CA GLN A 302 7.39 -13.94 -24.06
C GLN A 302 8.13 -13.36 -22.83
N LEU A 303 7.41 -13.07 -21.73
CA LEU A 303 8.03 -12.56 -20.51
C LEU A 303 8.64 -13.64 -19.61
N ARG A 304 8.18 -14.88 -19.71
CA ARG A 304 8.62 -16.00 -18.85
C ARG A 304 9.81 -16.77 -19.44
N MET A 305 9.92 -16.82 -20.76
CA MET A 305 10.98 -17.54 -21.46
C MET A 305 12.33 -16.83 -21.39
N GLN A 306 12.38 -15.53 -21.07
CA GLN A 306 13.65 -14.81 -20.91
C GLN A 306 14.60 -15.51 -19.92
N GLY A 307 14.07 -16.08 -18.84
CA GLY A 307 14.88 -16.73 -17.82
C GLY A 307 15.61 -17.96 -18.35
N ILE A 308 15.05 -18.63 -19.36
CA ILE A 308 15.66 -19.79 -20.01
C ILE A 308 16.87 -19.36 -20.85
N ALA A 309 16.87 -18.14 -21.41
CA ALA A 309 18.05 -17.60 -22.07
C ALA A 309 19.21 -17.43 -21.07
N PHE A 310 18.92 -17.00 -19.84
CA PHE A 310 19.92 -16.91 -18.76
C PHE A 310 20.46 -18.27 -18.31
N GLN A 311 19.72 -19.36 -18.51
CA GLN A 311 20.25 -20.72 -18.28
C GLN A 311 21.34 -21.06 -19.29
N GLY A 312 21.16 -20.73 -20.57
CA GLY A 312 22.22 -20.89 -21.58
C GLY A 312 23.45 -20.03 -21.25
N ALA A 313 23.22 -18.75 -20.94
CA ALA A 313 24.30 -17.82 -20.56
C ALA A 313 25.09 -18.28 -19.32
N PHE A 314 24.42 -18.87 -18.33
CA PHE A 314 25.07 -19.43 -17.13
C PHE A 314 26.12 -20.49 -17.50
N PHE A 315 25.78 -21.44 -18.37
CA PHE A 315 26.73 -22.49 -18.74
C PHE A 315 27.89 -21.95 -19.59
N LYS A 316 27.64 -20.93 -20.44
CA LYS A 316 28.68 -20.27 -21.23
C LYS A 316 29.67 -19.49 -20.37
N ALA A 317 29.18 -18.75 -19.38
CA ALA A 317 29.98 -17.79 -18.61
C ALA A 317 30.65 -18.41 -17.37
N SER A 318 30.01 -19.41 -16.76
CA SER A 318 30.54 -20.08 -15.57
C SER A 318 31.63 -21.09 -15.93
N ASN A 319 32.36 -21.55 -14.92
CA ASN A 319 33.38 -22.60 -15.07
C ASN A 319 32.82 -24.03 -15.00
N VAL A 320 31.49 -24.20 -14.92
CA VAL A 320 30.85 -25.52 -14.72
C VAL A 320 31.19 -26.48 -15.85
N MET A 321 31.09 -26.05 -17.11
CA MET A 321 31.41 -26.91 -18.25
C MET A 321 32.86 -27.37 -18.24
N GLN A 322 33.78 -26.47 -17.89
CA GLN A 322 35.20 -26.77 -17.79
C GLN A 322 35.50 -27.77 -16.65
N GLN A 323 34.89 -27.57 -15.48
CA GLN A 323 35.06 -28.45 -14.32
C GLN A 323 34.50 -29.86 -14.57
N ALA A 324 33.41 -29.95 -15.32
CA ALA A 324 32.73 -31.21 -15.62
C ALA A 324 33.23 -31.91 -16.90
N GLY A 325 34.13 -31.28 -17.66
CA GLY A 325 34.63 -31.82 -18.93
C GLY A 325 33.52 -31.96 -19.99
N LEU A 326 32.57 -31.03 -20.02
CA LEU A 326 31.44 -31.04 -20.94
C LEU A 326 31.71 -30.22 -22.19
N ASP A 327 31.30 -30.76 -23.34
CA ASP A 327 31.16 -30.00 -24.58
C ASP A 327 29.73 -29.46 -24.73
N GLU A 328 29.55 -28.58 -25.71
CA GLU A 328 28.26 -27.94 -25.99
C GLU A 328 27.17 -28.94 -26.39
N ALA A 329 27.51 -29.97 -27.17
CA ALA A 329 26.56 -30.96 -27.67
C ALA A 329 25.93 -31.75 -26.51
N ARG A 330 26.75 -32.25 -25.57
CA ARG A 330 26.28 -33.01 -24.40
C ARG A 330 25.42 -32.14 -23.47
N LEU A 331 25.75 -30.86 -23.33
CA LEU A 331 24.93 -29.91 -22.57
C LEU A 331 23.54 -29.74 -23.21
N LEU A 332 23.49 -29.44 -24.51
CA LEU A 332 22.24 -29.19 -25.22
C LEU A 332 21.34 -30.43 -25.27
N ASP A 333 21.91 -31.63 -25.40
CA ASP A 333 21.15 -32.89 -25.36
C ASP A 333 20.53 -33.17 -23.98
N ALA A 334 21.27 -32.87 -22.90
CA ALA A 334 20.75 -33.00 -21.54
C ALA A 334 19.59 -32.03 -21.27
N ILE A 335 19.75 -30.77 -21.69
CA ILE A 335 18.70 -29.75 -21.57
C ILE A 335 17.46 -30.15 -22.40
N ARG A 336 17.65 -30.64 -23.62
CA ARG A 336 16.58 -31.13 -24.49
C ARG A 336 15.80 -32.27 -23.84
N SER A 337 16.49 -33.25 -23.26
CA SER A 337 15.86 -34.37 -22.56
C SER A 337 15.00 -33.90 -21.38
N GLN A 338 15.47 -32.92 -20.62
CA GLN A 338 14.74 -32.33 -19.50
C GLN A 338 13.50 -31.53 -19.96
N LEU A 339 13.65 -30.70 -21.00
CA LEU A 339 12.53 -29.96 -21.58
C LEU A 339 11.49 -30.90 -22.21
N GLN A 340 11.92 -32.00 -22.84
CA GLN A 340 11.01 -33.02 -23.38
C GLN A 340 10.21 -33.71 -22.27
N HIS A 341 10.85 -34.10 -21.17
CA HIS A 341 10.16 -34.70 -20.02
C HIS A 341 9.13 -33.73 -19.42
N LYS A 342 9.46 -32.44 -19.32
CA LYS A 342 8.62 -31.44 -18.66
C LYS A 342 7.51 -30.88 -19.55
N PHE A 343 7.80 -30.62 -20.83
CA PHE A 343 6.92 -29.91 -21.75
C PHE A 343 6.45 -30.76 -22.93
N GLY A 344 6.91 -32.01 -23.07
CA GLY A 344 6.51 -32.89 -24.18
C GLY A 344 5.00 -33.14 -24.25
N SER A 345 4.32 -33.16 -23.10
CA SER A 345 2.85 -33.25 -23.03
C SER A 345 2.12 -32.01 -23.55
N LYS A 346 2.80 -30.86 -23.64
CA LYS A 346 2.30 -29.62 -24.24
C LYS A 346 2.58 -29.52 -25.74
N GLY A 347 3.20 -30.54 -26.32
CA GLY A 347 3.54 -30.64 -27.74
C GLY A 347 5.02 -30.35 -28.03
N ALA A 348 5.55 -31.01 -29.05
CA ALA A 348 6.97 -30.92 -29.46
C ALA A 348 7.40 -29.48 -29.77
N ARG A 349 6.48 -28.64 -30.30
CA ARG A 349 6.76 -27.23 -30.60
C ARG A 349 7.25 -26.45 -29.38
N VAL A 350 6.59 -26.62 -28.23
CA VAL A 350 6.98 -25.92 -26.99
C VAL A 350 8.40 -26.30 -26.58
N VAL A 351 8.79 -27.57 -26.74
CA VAL A 351 10.15 -28.04 -26.44
C VAL A 351 11.17 -27.38 -27.35
N GLU A 352 10.91 -27.33 -28.66
CA GLU A 352 11.82 -26.70 -29.64
C GLU A 352 11.96 -25.19 -29.43
N ASP A 353 10.86 -24.47 -29.13
CA ASP A 353 10.90 -23.03 -28.84
C ASP A 353 11.82 -22.75 -27.63
N ASN A 354 11.67 -23.53 -26.56
CA ASN A 354 12.54 -23.42 -25.38
C ASN A 354 14.00 -23.77 -25.70
N MET A 355 14.26 -24.79 -26.53
CA MET A 355 15.62 -25.14 -26.94
C MET A 355 16.30 -24.03 -27.75
N ARG A 356 15.57 -23.35 -28.65
CA ARG A 356 16.11 -22.20 -29.39
C ARG A 356 16.46 -21.05 -28.46
N VAL A 357 15.61 -20.75 -27.46
CA VAL A 357 15.89 -19.74 -26.44
C VAL A 357 17.16 -20.06 -25.63
N VAL A 358 17.35 -21.31 -25.19
CA VAL A 358 18.58 -21.73 -24.48
C VAL A 358 19.81 -21.52 -25.35
N LYS A 359 19.76 -22.00 -26.59
CA LYS A 359 20.89 -21.92 -27.52
C LYS A 359 21.26 -20.48 -27.83
N ARG A 360 20.27 -19.62 -28.10
CA ARG A 360 20.48 -18.18 -28.32
C ARG A 360 21.05 -17.50 -27.08
N GLY A 361 20.60 -17.86 -25.88
CA GLY A 361 21.19 -17.38 -24.62
C GLY A 361 22.66 -17.76 -24.43
N PHE A 362 23.09 -18.91 -24.98
CA PHE A 362 24.48 -19.37 -24.98
C PHE A 362 25.33 -18.66 -26.04
N ASP A 363 24.79 -18.47 -27.24
CA ASP A 363 25.49 -17.93 -28.41
C ASP A 363 25.57 -16.38 -28.41
N GLU A 364 24.51 -15.69 -27.99
CA GLU A 364 24.39 -14.23 -28.03
C GLU A 364 24.93 -13.52 -26.78
N LEU A 365 25.56 -14.25 -25.86
CA LEU A 365 26.12 -13.69 -24.64
C LEU A 365 27.30 -12.76 -24.93
N MET A 366 27.20 -11.50 -24.51
CA MET A 366 28.20 -10.47 -24.79
C MET A 366 29.11 -10.21 -23.57
N PRO A 367 30.44 -10.42 -23.66
CA PRO A 367 31.37 -10.02 -22.60
C PRO A 367 31.50 -8.50 -22.55
N VAL A 368 31.48 -7.92 -21.34
CA VAL A 368 31.64 -6.49 -21.11
C VAL A 368 32.94 -6.24 -20.36
N GLN A 369 33.87 -5.54 -21.01
CA GLN A 369 35.14 -5.18 -20.39
C GLN A 369 34.97 -3.93 -19.52
N PRO A 370 35.54 -3.88 -18.29
CA PRO A 370 35.53 -2.68 -17.47
C PRO A 370 36.18 -1.49 -18.20
N GLY A 371 35.40 -0.45 -18.46
CA GLY A 371 35.87 0.81 -19.02
C GLY A 371 36.32 1.81 -17.95
N ALA A 372 36.49 3.08 -18.34
CA ALA A 372 36.77 4.15 -17.39
C ALA A 372 35.62 4.31 -16.38
N ILE A 373 35.96 4.37 -15.09
CA ILE A 373 34.99 4.54 -14.01
C ILE A 373 34.39 5.95 -14.08
N GLY A 374 33.06 6.05 -14.04
CA GLY A 374 32.35 7.33 -14.12
C GLY A 374 32.25 7.95 -15.52
N ALA A 375 32.58 7.20 -16.59
CA ALA A 375 32.49 7.69 -17.96
C ALA A 375 31.05 7.85 -18.49
N GLY A 376 30.05 7.27 -17.82
CA GLY A 376 28.64 7.37 -18.18
C GLY A 376 27.91 8.53 -17.49
N LYS A 377 26.97 9.17 -18.21
CA LYS A 377 25.96 10.09 -17.65
C LYS A 377 24.82 9.35 -16.92
N GLY A 378 25.11 8.18 -16.34
CA GLY A 378 24.11 7.37 -15.64
C GLY A 378 23.69 8.07 -14.36
N GLY A 379 22.56 8.77 -14.39
CA GLY A 379 21.90 9.41 -13.24
C GLY A 379 21.36 8.43 -12.19
N GLY A 380 22.05 7.32 -11.95
CA GLY A 380 21.77 6.38 -10.88
C GLY A 380 22.43 6.87 -9.59
N ARG A 381 21.60 7.08 -8.55
CA ARG A 381 22.05 7.47 -7.20
C ARG A 381 23.21 6.59 -6.72
N SER A 382 24.18 7.20 -6.05
CA SER A 382 25.28 6.45 -5.43
C SER A 382 24.74 5.54 -4.31
N PHE A 383 25.21 4.30 -4.24
CA PHE A 383 24.91 3.40 -3.13
C PHE A 383 25.61 3.92 -1.87
N GLY A 384 24.88 4.65 -1.01
CA GLY A 384 25.41 5.22 0.24
C GLY A 384 24.80 6.57 0.64
N GLU A 385 24.42 7.42 -0.32
CA GLU A 385 23.80 8.73 -0.03
C GLU A 385 22.32 8.57 0.36
N ALA A 386 21.91 9.25 1.44
CA ALA A 386 20.54 9.19 1.96
C ALA A 386 19.56 9.57 0.83
N PRO A 387 18.59 8.72 0.46
CA PRO A 387 17.58 9.12 -0.49
C PRO A 387 16.86 10.32 0.10
N GLU A 388 16.59 11.31 -0.75
CA GLU A 388 15.71 12.40 -0.35
C GLU A 388 14.36 11.85 0.09
N VAL A 389 13.76 12.55 1.06
CA VAL A 389 12.37 12.32 1.45
C VAL A 389 11.50 12.35 0.19
N PRO A 390 10.63 11.34 -0.04
CA PRO A 390 9.74 11.32 -1.19
C PRO A 390 8.90 12.60 -1.28
N ALA A 391 8.63 13.08 -2.50
CA ALA A 391 7.93 14.36 -2.72
C ALA A 391 6.58 14.42 -1.98
N MET A 392 5.78 13.36 -2.08
CA MET A 392 4.48 13.27 -1.41
C MET A 392 4.58 13.24 0.13
N VAL A 393 5.68 12.71 0.68
CA VAL A 393 5.92 12.71 2.13
C VAL A 393 6.28 14.11 2.63
N LYS A 394 7.03 14.89 1.85
CA LYS A 394 7.37 16.29 2.17
C LYS A 394 6.13 17.18 2.35
N LEU A 395 5.00 16.82 1.72
CA LEU A 395 3.72 17.53 1.83
C LEU A 395 2.95 17.22 3.12
N LEU A 396 3.33 16.16 3.85
CA LEU A 396 2.65 15.76 5.07
C LEU A 396 3.22 16.50 6.29
N PRO A 397 2.37 16.93 7.24
CA PRO A 397 2.84 17.52 8.49
C PRO A 397 3.56 16.51 9.38
N GLU A 398 4.48 16.99 10.22
CA GLU A 398 5.07 16.20 11.31
C GLU A 398 4.03 15.90 12.39
N SER A 399 4.00 14.67 12.87
CA SER A 399 3.07 14.29 13.94
C SER A 399 3.61 14.69 15.32
N LYS A 400 2.70 15.14 16.20
CA LYS A 400 3.00 15.40 17.62
C LYS A 400 3.34 14.11 18.40
N ALA A 401 3.06 12.93 17.85
CA ALA A 401 3.35 11.64 18.48
C ALA A 401 4.32 10.79 17.62
N PRO A 402 5.44 10.31 18.17
CA PRO A 402 6.45 9.54 17.42
C PRO A 402 5.93 8.27 16.72
N LEU A 403 4.90 7.63 17.30
CA LEU A 403 4.28 6.42 16.75
C LEU A 403 3.57 6.66 15.41
N SER A 404 3.03 7.87 15.20
CA SER A 404 2.30 8.25 13.99
C SER A 404 3.08 9.21 13.09
N ASP A 405 4.33 9.53 13.44
CA ASP A 405 5.15 10.44 12.64
C ASP A 405 5.80 9.73 11.44
N ILE A 406 5.36 10.09 10.25
CA ILE A 406 5.83 9.51 8.99
C ILE A 406 7.26 9.94 8.65
N HIS A 407 7.67 11.14 9.07
CA HIS A 407 9.02 11.67 8.81
C HIS A 407 10.08 10.94 9.62
N ARG A 408 9.85 10.76 10.94
CA ARG A 408 10.66 9.87 11.77
C ARG A 408 10.74 8.48 11.15
N PHE A 409 9.60 7.91 10.77
CA PHE A 409 9.55 6.55 10.23
C PHE A 409 10.30 6.40 8.91
N TRP A 410 10.27 7.41 8.03
CA TRP A 410 11.11 7.44 6.83
C TRP A 410 12.60 7.41 7.18
N GLU A 411 13.04 8.28 8.09
CA GLU A 411 14.45 8.43 8.50
C GLU A 411 14.99 7.21 9.25
N GLN A 412 14.13 6.54 10.02
CA GLN A 412 14.51 5.42 10.86
C GLN A 412 14.32 4.05 10.18
N THR A 413 13.36 3.91 9.27
CA THR A 413 12.97 2.62 8.69
C THR A 413 12.74 2.69 7.17
N GLY A 414 11.94 3.64 6.68
CA GLY A 414 11.51 3.69 5.28
C GLY A 414 12.66 3.75 4.27
N ASN A 415 13.67 4.60 4.52
CA ASN A 415 14.82 4.74 3.63
C ASN A 415 15.64 3.44 3.48
N PHE A 416 15.67 2.58 4.51
CA PHE A 416 16.36 1.28 4.44
C PHE A 416 15.69 0.35 3.44
N TYR A 417 14.37 0.28 3.46
CA TYR A 417 13.62 -0.57 2.52
C TYR A 417 13.77 -0.09 1.07
N VAL A 418 13.74 1.22 0.83
CA VAL A 418 13.92 1.78 -0.53
C VAL A 418 15.34 1.53 -1.08
N ARG A 419 16.34 1.33 -0.22
CA ARG A 419 17.72 1.01 -0.59
C ARG A 419 18.02 -0.49 -0.75
N GLY A 420 17.02 -1.36 -0.54
CA GLY A 420 17.24 -2.81 -0.47
C GLY A 420 17.94 -3.27 0.82
N MET A 421 18.00 -2.41 1.83
CA MET A 421 18.63 -2.63 3.14
C MET A 421 17.59 -2.93 4.24
N GLY A 422 16.39 -3.39 3.87
CA GLY A 422 15.30 -3.64 4.83
C GLY A 422 15.70 -4.64 5.92
N ASN A 423 16.53 -5.63 5.57
CA ASN A 423 17.11 -6.57 6.52
C ASN A 423 18.10 -5.92 7.49
N ASP A 424 18.70 -4.79 7.16
CA ASP A 424 19.72 -4.21 8.04
C ASP A 424 19.08 -3.46 9.23
N ASN A 425 17.79 -3.11 9.19
CA ASN A 425 17.13 -2.38 10.29
C ASN A 425 17.43 -3.00 11.67
N ILE A 426 17.71 -2.13 12.65
CA ILE A 426 17.90 -2.53 14.04
C ILE A 426 16.54 -2.83 14.69
N THR A 427 16.54 -3.62 15.76
CA THR A 427 15.37 -3.79 16.62
C THR A 427 15.31 -2.63 17.60
N ASP A 428 14.41 -1.68 17.34
CA ASP A 428 14.11 -0.56 18.22
C ASP A 428 12.68 -0.69 18.81
N PRO A 429 12.28 0.18 19.75
CA PRO A 429 10.94 0.12 20.35
C PRO A 429 9.79 0.29 19.34
N PHE A 430 10.02 0.89 18.17
CA PHE A 430 8.99 1.10 17.15
C PHE A 430 8.82 -0.13 16.28
N ILE A 431 9.92 -0.66 15.73
CA ILE A 431 9.95 -1.88 14.93
C ILE A 431 9.47 -3.07 15.77
N GLY A 432 9.87 -3.14 17.04
CA GLY A 432 9.42 -4.18 17.98
C GLY A 432 7.92 -4.19 18.25
N LEU A 433 7.23 -3.04 18.10
CA LEU A 433 5.76 -2.95 18.23
C LEU A 433 5.01 -3.28 16.93
N GLY A 434 5.71 -3.33 15.78
CA GLY A 434 5.09 -3.59 14.47
C GLY A 434 4.13 -2.49 14.01
N VAL A 435 4.29 -1.25 14.47
CA VAL A 435 3.40 -0.12 14.15
C VAL A 435 3.94 0.64 12.93
N MET A 436 3.06 0.91 11.96
CA MET A 436 3.34 1.75 10.79
C MET A 436 2.51 3.04 10.85
N PRO A 437 3.11 4.21 10.63
CA PRO A 437 2.34 5.42 10.38
C PRO A 437 1.40 5.27 9.17
N ALA A 438 0.28 5.98 9.23
CA ALA A 438 -0.69 6.00 8.14
C ALA A 438 -0.09 6.61 6.86
N GLY A 439 -0.37 6.01 5.70
CA GLY A 439 0.09 6.51 4.40
C GLY A 439 1.58 6.25 4.08
N SER A 440 2.27 5.37 4.79
CA SER A 440 3.69 5.06 4.52
C SER A 440 3.96 4.40 3.16
N ALA A 441 2.93 3.99 2.40
CA ALA A 441 3.07 3.53 1.02
C ALA A 441 3.66 4.60 0.08
N LEU A 442 3.55 5.89 0.44
CA LEU A 442 4.15 7.03 -0.28
C LEU A 442 5.69 6.97 -0.36
N PHE A 443 6.32 6.02 0.32
CA PHE A 443 7.76 5.78 0.25
C PHE A 443 8.22 5.17 -1.08
N ARG A 444 7.31 4.51 -1.81
CA ARG A 444 7.64 3.81 -3.05
C ARG A 444 7.46 4.68 -4.28
N ASP A 445 8.30 4.41 -5.28
CA ASP A 445 8.20 4.96 -6.63
C ASP A 445 7.96 3.81 -7.62
N MET A 446 6.76 3.78 -8.21
CA MET A 446 6.32 2.72 -9.13
C MET A 446 6.83 2.91 -10.57
N THR A 447 7.61 3.96 -10.86
CA THR A 447 8.25 4.12 -12.18
C THR A 447 9.16 2.94 -12.55
N GLN A 448 9.69 2.22 -11.55
CA GLN A 448 10.68 1.16 -11.76
C GLN A 448 10.09 -0.17 -12.25
N ILE A 449 8.77 -0.36 -12.14
CA ILE A 449 8.11 -1.67 -12.37
C ILE A 449 7.25 -1.72 -13.65
N ARG A 450 7.06 -0.59 -14.33
CA ARG A 450 6.19 -0.48 -15.52
C ARG A 450 6.99 -0.18 -16.79
N PHE A 451 6.55 -0.73 -17.91
CA PHE A 451 7.15 -0.50 -19.23
C PHE A 451 6.44 0.61 -20.03
N GLN A 452 5.16 0.79 -19.77
CA GLN A 452 4.31 1.77 -20.45
C GLN A 452 3.53 2.59 -19.42
N HIS A 453 3.11 3.79 -19.82
CA HIS A 453 2.18 4.62 -19.07
C HIS A 453 1.10 5.16 -20.04
N PRO A 454 -0.08 5.55 -19.53
CA PRO A 454 -1.07 6.22 -20.37
C PRO A 454 -0.56 7.62 -20.76
N GLN A 455 -0.76 8.00 -22.01
CA GLN A 455 -0.68 9.37 -22.50
C GLN A 455 -2.11 9.88 -22.73
N TRP A 456 -2.41 11.06 -22.20
CA TRP A 456 -3.69 11.72 -22.41
C TRP A 456 -3.66 12.57 -23.69
N VAL A 457 -4.73 12.49 -24.49
CA VAL A 457 -4.99 13.27 -25.70
C VAL A 457 -6.19 14.19 -25.42
N PRO A 458 -5.95 15.45 -25.02
CA PRO A 458 -6.99 16.36 -24.53
C PRO A 458 -8.16 16.56 -25.51
N GLU A 459 -7.87 16.67 -26.79
CA GLU A 459 -8.81 17.01 -27.88
C GLU A 459 -9.88 15.93 -28.10
N ASN A 460 -9.59 14.70 -27.68
CA ASN A 460 -10.50 13.57 -27.77
C ASN A 460 -11.30 13.35 -26.48
N CYS A 461 -11.01 14.09 -25.41
CA CYS A 461 -11.55 13.81 -24.09
C CYS A 461 -13.00 14.29 -23.92
N THR A 462 -13.95 13.36 -23.82
CA THR A 462 -15.37 13.65 -23.61
C THR A 462 -15.74 13.96 -22.15
N ALA A 463 -14.77 13.93 -21.24
CA ALA A 463 -14.97 14.13 -19.80
C ALA A 463 -15.93 13.11 -19.15
N CYS A 464 -15.90 11.85 -19.61
CA CYS A 464 -16.76 10.77 -19.11
C CYS A 464 -16.42 10.29 -17.69
N GLY A 465 -15.19 10.50 -17.23
CA GLY A 465 -14.73 10.13 -15.88
C GLY A 465 -14.43 8.65 -15.64
N LYS A 466 -14.59 7.79 -16.64
CA LYS A 466 -14.33 6.35 -16.53
C LYS A 466 -12.89 6.05 -16.09
N CYS A 467 -11.90 6.75 -16.65
CA CYS A 467 -10.46 6.50 -16.42
C CYS A 467 -10.01 6.66 -14.96
N TYR A 468 -10.39 7.76 -14.30
CA TYR A 468 -10.04 8.00 -12.90
C TYR A 468 -10.90 7.21 -11.91
N THR A 469 -12.08 6.76 -12.34
CA THR A 469 -12.98 5.94 -11.51
C THR A 469 -12.50 4.50 -11.40
N VAL A 470 -11.98 3.92 -12.48
CA VAL A 470 -11.51 2.52 -12.48
C VAL A 470 -10.08 2.36 -11.96
N CYS A 471 -9.32 3.45 -11.86
CA CYS A 471 -7.91 3.40 -11.49
C CYS A 471 -7.70 2.77 -10.10
N PRO A 472 -7.04 1.60 -10.00
CA PRO A 472 -6.85 0.93 -8.71
C PRO A 472 -5.78 1.62 -7.85
N ASP A 473 -4.89 2.42 -8.44
CA ASP A 473 -3.71 2.95 -7.76
C ASP A 473 -3.74 4.47 -7.60
N THR A 474 -4.93 5.10 -7.64
CA THR A 474 -5.10 6.56 -7.45
C THR A 474 -4.12 7.37 -8.30
N ALA A 475 -3.92 6.94 -9.55
CA ALA A 475 -2.76 7.34 -10.35
C ALA A 475 -3.08 8.21 -11.57
N ILE A 476 -4.35 8.47 -11.86
CA ILE A 476 -4.76 9.29 -13.00
C ILE A 476 -5.93 10.25 -12.66
N PRO A 477 -5.78 11.18 -11.70
CA PRO A 477 -6.87 12.08 -11.32
C PRO A 477 -7.37 12.97 -12.47
N GLY A 478 -8.66 13.30 -12.42
CA GLY A 478 -9.23 14.43 -13.15
C GLY A 478 -9.30 15.68 -12.28
N LEU A 479 -9.08 16.85 -12.88
CA LEU A 479 -9.18 18.16 -12.20
C LEU A 479 -9.81 19.19 -13.14
N VAL A 480 -10.75 19.99 -12.65
CA VAL A 480 -11.32 21.11 -13.42
C VAL A 480 -10.81 22.43 -12.84
N SER A 481 -10.10 23.20 -13.66
CA SER A 481 -9.46 24.45 -13.26
C SER A 481 -10.08 25.65 -13.98
N GLU A 482 -10.12 26.79 -13.32
CA GLU A 482 -10.45 28.06 -13.97
C GLU A 482 -9.19 28.59 -14.69
N ALA A 483 -9.34 29.10 -15.92
CA ALA A 483 -8.22 29.57 -16.74
C ALA A 483 -7.31 30.58 -16.00
N GLY A 484 -7.90 31.57 -15.32
CA GLY A 484 -7.15 32.55 -14.53
C GLY A 484 -6.39 31.92 -13.36
N LYS A 485 -6.97 30.91 -12.70
CA LYS A 485 -6.31 30.21 -11.59
C LYS A 485 -5.13 29.35 -12.04
N ALA A 486 -5.21 28.73 -13.21
CA ALA A 486 -4.07 28.03 -13.79
C ALA A 486 -2.88 28.97 -14.04
N LEU A 487 -3.15 30.16 -14.60
CA LEU A 487 -2.12 31.18 -14.83
C LEU A 487 -1.57 31.76 -13.52
N ASP A 488 -2.44 32.06 -12.55
CA ASP A 488 -2.05 32.52 -11.22
C ASP A 488 -1.10 31.53 -10.52
N THR A 489 -1.39 30.22 -10.62
CA THR A 489 -0.54 29.16 -10.08
C THR A 489 0.84 29.18 -10.74
N ALA A 490 0.92 29.27 -12.07
CA ALA A 490 2.19 29.35 -12.78
C ALA A 490 3.01 30.59 -12.36
N VAL A 491 2.38 31.77 -12.28
CA VAL A 491 3.05 33.00 -11.81
C VAL A 491 3.55 32.87 -10.38
N SER A 492 2.76 32.24 -9.50
CA SER A 492 3.14 32.00 -8.10
C SER A 492 4.36 31.08 -8.00
N ARG A 493 4.41 30.03 -8.81
CA ARG A 493 5.55 29.09 -8.86
C ARG A 493 6.83 29.76 -9.34
N ILE A 494 6.76 30.58 -10.39
CA ILE A 494 7.92 31.37 -10.87
C ILE A 494 8.48 32.25 -9.75
N ARG A 495 7.62 32.95 -8.99
CA ARG A 495 8.03 33.77 -7.84
C ARG A 495 8.68 32.92 -6.74
N LYS A 496 8.10 31.75 -6.44
CA LYS A 496 8.65 30.80 -5.44
C LYS A 496 10.02 30.27 -5.86
N HIS A 497 10.28 30.15 -7.16
CA HIS A 497 11.57 29.75 -7.73
C HIS A 497 12.57 30.91 -7.87
N GLY A 498 12.26 32.10 -7.36
CA GLY A 498 13.16 33.25 -7.35
C GLY A 498 13.17 34.07 -8.65
N GLY A 499 12.19 33.85 -9.55
CA GLY A 499 12.02 34.69 -10.74
C GLY A 499 11.48 36.08 -10.38
N GLU A 500 12.19 37.12 -10.81
CA GLU A 500 11.69 38.50 -10.75
C GLU A 500 10.70 38.74 -11.90
N ASN A 501 9.44 38.95 -11.55
CA ASN A 501 8.33 39.11 -12.50
C ASN A 501 7.79 40.54 -12.41
N LYS A 502 8.45 41.49 -13.10
CA LYS A 502 8.12 42.91 -13.10
C LYS A 502 6.93 43.22 -14.00
N HIS A 503 6.84 42.61 -15.18
CA HIS A 503 5.80 42.90 -16.17
C HIS A 503 4.73 41.80 -16.28
N LEU A 504 5.10 40.55 -15.99
CA LEU A 504 4.28 39.35 -16.12
C LEU A 504 2.95 39.40 -15.36
N PRO A 505 2.86 39.88 -14.10
CA PRO A 505 1.58 39.89 -13.37
C PRO A 505 0.51 40.75 -14.05
N ARG A 506 0.92 41.80 -14.77
CA ARG A 506 0.01 42.63 -15.56
C ARG A 506 -0.27 41.98 -16.92
N ALA A 507 0.75 41.44 -17.58
CA ALA A 507 0.61 40.77 -18.87
C ALA A 507 -0.30 39.54 -18.78
N VAL A 508 -0.24 38.77 -17.70
CA VAL A 508 -1.07 37.58 -17.46
C VAL A 508 -2.56 37.89 -17.43
N ARG A 509 -2.97 39.06 -16.94
CA ARG A 509 -4.39 39.48 -17.02
C ARG A 509 -4.83 39.74 -18.45
N THR A 510 -3.94 40.28 -19.28
CA THR A 510 -4.20 40.47 -20.72
C THR A 510 -4.22 39.13 -21.45
N ILE A 511 -3.26 38.24 -21.16
CA ILE A 511 -3.22 36.86 -21.67
C ILE A 511 -4.52 36.15 -21.31
N GLU A 512 -4.96 36.18 -20.05
CA GLU A 512 -6.21 35.57 -19.60
C GLU A 512 -7.41 36.10 -20.38
N SER A 513 -7.49 37.41 -20.59
CA SER A 513 -8.58 38.04 -21.35
C SER A 513 -8.59 37.59 -22.82
N HIS A 514 -7.43 37.52 -23.46
CA HIS A 514 -7.31 37.00 -24.83
C HIS A 514 -7.65 35.52 -24.91
N TRP A 515 -7.12 34.73 -23.98
CA TRP A 515 -7.33 33.30 -23.91
C TRP A 515 -8.81 32.97 -23.71
N LYS A 516 -9.49 33.63 -22.75
CA LYS A 516 -10.94 33.44 -22.54
C LYS A 516 -11.78 33.72 -23.80
N LYS A 517 -11.42 34.73 -24.60
CA LYS A 517 -12.11 35.02 -25.87
C LYS A 517 -11.89 33.90 -26.88
N LEU A 518 -10.65 33.46 -27.05
CA LEU A 518 -10.30 32.36 -27.95
C LEU A 518 -11.00 31.06 -27.52
N LEU A 519 -11.00 30.73 -26.23
CA LEU A 519 -11.67 29.56 -25.69
C LEU A 519 -13.19 29.59 -25.89
N ALA A 520 -13.83 30.76 -25.83
CA ALA A 520 -15.28 30.89 -26.05
C ALA A 520 -15.70 30.65 -27.52
N GLU A 521 -14.79 30.87 -28.47
CA GLU A 521 -15.01 30.66 -29.91
C GLU A 521 -14.55 29.26 -30.37
N ALA A 522 -13.78 28.56 -29.55
CA ALA A 522 -13.20 27.25 -29.83
C ALA A 522 -14.22 26.10 -29.76
N LYS A 523 -13.92 25.03 -30.48
CA LYS A 523 -14.60 23.74 -30.40
C LYS A 523 -13.98 22.89 -29.30
N GLU A 524 -14.75 21.92 -28.81
CA GLU A 524 -14.29 20.95 -27.79
C GLU A 524 -13.05 20.14 -28.24
N THR A 525 -12.82 20.04 -29.56
CA THR A 525 -11.67 19.33 -30.17
C THR A 525 -10.45 20.22 -30.42
N ASP A 526 -10.51 21.52 -30.11
CA ASP A 526 -9.41 22.43 -30.37
C ASP A 526 -8.37 22.36 -29.22
N SER A 527 -7.08 22.49 -29.57
CA SER A 527 -5.97 22.44 -28.61
C SER A 527 -5.99 23.68 -27.70
N VAL A 528 -6.26 23.47 -26.41
CA VAL A 528 -6.24 24.56 -25.42
C VAL A 528 -4.83 25.16 -25.25
N HIS A 529 -3.80 24.34 -25.46
CA HIS A 529 -2.41 24.77 -25.44
C HIS A 529 -2.11 25.75 -26.58
N ASP A 530 -2.52 25.43 -27.81
CA ASP A 530 -2.31 26.31 -28.97
C ASP A 530 -3.06 27.64 -28.79
N LEU A 531 -4.29 27.60 -28.26
CA LEU A 531 -5.06 28.81 -27.95
C LEU A 531 -4.40 29.67 -26.86
N LEU A 532 -3.68 29.06 -25.90
CA LEU A 532 -2.90 29.79 -24.91
C LEU A 532 -1.69 30.46 -25.56
N GLU A 533 -0.98 29.76 -26.45
CA GLU A 533 0.15 30.31 -27.19
C GLU A 533 -0.27 31.47 -28.10
N ASP A 534 -1.42 31.38 -28.76
CA ASP A 534 -2.00 32.48 -29.54
C ASP A 534 -2.34 33.70 -28.66
N ALA A 535 -2.89 33.47 -27.46
CA ALA A 535 -3.17 34.53 -26.49
C ALA A 535 -1.89 35.21 -25.98
N ILE A 536 -0.83 34.44 -25.76
CA ILE A 536 0.50 34.93 -25.38
C ILE A 536 1.10 35.77 -26.52
N GLY A 537 1.09 35.25 -27.76
CA GLY A 537 1.60 35.93 -28.95
C GLY A 537 0.90 37.28 -29.17
N LYS A 538 -0.43 37.29 -29.12
CA LYS A 538 -1.22 38.52 -29.24
C LYS A 538 -0.90 39.54 -28.14
N THR A 539 -0.67 39.08 -26.91
CA THR A 539 -0.32 39.97 -25.80
C THR A 539 1.06 40.61 -25.99
N LEU A 540 2.03 39.87 -26.56
CA LEU A 540 3.35 40.40 -26.89
C LEU A 540 3.30 41.44 -28.02
N GLU A 541 2.48 41.18 -29.06
CA GLU A 541 2.27 42.10 -30.18
C GLU A 541 1.62 43.41 -29.75
N GLU A 542 0.56 43.34 -28.94
CA GLU A 542 -0.20 44.50 -28.45
C GLU A 542 0.48 45.24 -27.28
N SER A 543 1.63 44.75 -26.79
CA SER A 543 2.36 45.37 -25.70
C SER A 543 2.85 46.78 -26.07
N ALA A 544 2.51 47.77 -25.23
CA ALA A 544 2.94 49.17 -25.37
C ALA A 544 4.30 49.47 -24.70
N LEU A 545 5.02 48.45 -24.23
CA LEU A 545 6.33 48.60 -23.59
C LEU A 545 7.41 49.07 -24.57
N VAL A 546 8.44 49.76 -24.08
CA VAL A 546 9.62 50.14 -24.90
C VAL A 546 10.50 48.92 -25.18
N ALA A 547 11.44 49.03 -26.14
CA ALA A 547 12.19 47.89 -26.67
C ALA A 547 12.89 47.03 -25.59
N ASP A 548 13.54 47.65 -24.60
CA ASP A 548 14.23 46.93 -23.53
C ASP A 548 13.25 46.25 -22.56
N GLU A 549 12.13 46.90 -22.22
CA GLU A 549 11.08 46.32 -21.37
C GLU A 549 10.29 45.21 -22.09
N LYS A 550 10.18 45.25 -23.42
CA LYS A 550 9.62 44.16 -24.22
C LYS A 550 10.51 42.92 -24.18
N LEU A 551 11.83 43.10 -24.19
CA LEU A 551 12.79 42.00 -24.03
C LEU A 551 12.68 41.38 -22.62
N GLU A 552 12.55 42.20 -21.58
CA GLU A 552 12.28 41.73 -20.20
C GLU A 552 10.98 40.89 -20.15
N LEU A 553 9.87 41.42 -20.67
CA LEU A 553 8.58 40.72 -20.69
C LEU A 553 8.64 39.40 -21.49
N ALA A 554 9.36 39.38 -22.61
CA ALA A 554 9.54 38.16 -23.40
C ALA A 554 10.28 37.07 -22.61
N GLY A 555 11.30 37.43 -21.84
CA GLY A 555 11.98 36.51 -20.92
C GLY A 555 11.07 36.00 -19.80
N GLU A 556 10.25 36.87 -19.22
CA GLU A 556 9.27 36.46 -18.20
C GLU A 556 8.15 35.56 -18.75
N ILE A 557 7.71 35.78 -20.00
CA ILE A 557 6.76 34.91 -20.70
C ILE A 557 7.39 33.56 -21.02
N GLU A 558 8.67 33.51 -21.37
CA GLU A 558 9.36 32.24 -21.56
C GLU A 558 9.48 31.47 -20.23
N ALA A 559 9.66 32.17 -19.11
CA ALA A 559 9.56 31.54 -17.77
C ALA A 559 8.16 30.98 -17.51
N LEU A 560 7.09 31.70 -17.91
CA LEU A 560 5.71 31.22 -17.82
C LEU A 560 5.49 29.95 -18.65
N ARG A 561 5.96 29.94 -19.90
CA ARG A 561 5.91 28.76 -20.78
C ARG A 561 6.64 27.57 -20.19
N ASN A 562 7.82 27.79 -19.63
CA ASN A 562 8.60 26.73 -18.99
C ASN A 562 7.93 26.17 -17.73
N GLU A 563 7.24 27.01 -16.95
CA GLU A 563 6.55 26.59 -15.73
C GLU A 563 5.26 25.80 -16.03
N ILE A 564 4.48 26.21 -17.03
CA ILE A 564 3.32 25.43 -17.50
C ILE A 564 3.79 24.16 -18.24
N GLY A 565 4.83 24.29 -19.06
CA GLY A 565 5.45 23.18 -19.77
C GLY A 565 4.49 22.47 -20.71
N GLN A 566 4.45 21.14 -20.61
CA GLN A 566 3.52 20.26 -21.37
C GLN A 566 2.32 19.85 -20.50
N PHE A 567 1.88 20.75 -19.61
CA PHE A 567 0.65 20.52 -18.86
C PHE A 567 -0.54 20.95 -19.71
N ASP A 568 -1.30 19.97 -20.17
CA ASP A 568 -2.42 20.21 -21.07
C ASP A 568 -3.76 20.38 -20.34
N PHE A 569 -4.69 21.03 -21.04
CA PHE A 569 -6.08 21.21 -20.66
C PHE A 569 -6.99 20.83 -21.83
N ALA A 570 -8.23 20.47 -21.53
CA ALA A 570 -9.26 20.16 -22.53
C ALA A 570 -10.50 21.02 -22.32
N LEU A 571 -11.10 21.43 -23.44
CA LEU A 571 -12.48 21.90 -23.48
C LEU A 571 -13.41 20.70 -23.49
N SER A 572 -14.37 20.65 -22.59
CA SER A 572 -15.31 19.53 -22.53
C SER A 572 -16.73 20.04 -22.37
N ARG A 573 -17.68 19.32 -22.96
CA ARG A 573 -19.10 19.66 -22.86
C ARG A 573 -19.59 19.88 -21.42
N PRO A 574 -19.37 18.96 -20.46
CA PRO A 574 -19.94 19.09 -19.12
C PRO A 574 -19.34 20.25 -18.32
N TYR A 575 -18.05 20.56 -18.47
CA TYR A 575 -17.35 21.51 -17.60
C TYR A 575 -17.09 22.87 -18.27
N PHE A 576 -16.93 22.92 -19.59
CA PHE A 576 -16.72 24.14 -20.33
C PHE A 576 -18.01 24.60 -21.04
N THR A 577 -18.44 23.89 -22.08
CA THR A 577 -19.51 24.33 -23.00
C THR A 577 -20.83 24.63 -22.31
N LEU A 578 -21.27 23.77 -21.38
CA LEU A 578 -22.53 23.98 -20.65
C LEU A 578 -22.45 25.15 -19.66
N HIS A 579 -21.29 25.41 -19.07
CA HIS A 579 -21.09 26.52 -18.14
C HIS A 579 -20.95 27.85 -18.89
N GLU A 580 -20.19 27.87 -19.98
CA GLU A 580 -20.00 29.04 -20.83
C GLU A 580 -21.32 29.52 -21.45
N LYS A 581 -22.20 28.58 -21.82
CA LYS A 581 -23.57 28.89 -22.27
C LYS A 581 -24.45 29.50 -21.18
N LYS A 582 -24.24 29.16 -19.91
CA LYS A 582 -25.00 29.70 -18.77
C LYS A 582 -24.48 31.09 -18.37
N GLN A 583 -23.17 31.24 -18.33
CA GLN A 583 -22.49 32.48 -17.95
C GLN A 583 -21.15 32.57 -18.70
N ALA A 584 -20.97 33.63 -19.48
CA ALA A 584 -19.73 33.87 -20.21
C ALA A 584 -18.54 33.97 -19.24
N GLY A 585 -17.45 33.29 -19.56
CA GLY A 585 -16.23 33.15 -18.76
C GLY A 585 -16.34 32.18 -17.58
N ALA A 586 -17.43 31.41 -17.46
CA ALA A 586 -17.61 30.42 -16.39
C ALA A 586 -17.21 29.00 -16.80
N GLY A 587 -16.75 28.78 -18.04
CA GLY A 587 -16.23 27.49 -18.49
C GLY A 587 -14.98 27.03 -17.72
N GLY A 588 -14.99 25.79 -17.25
CA GLY A 588 -13.86 25.13 -16.59
C GLY A 588 -13.01 24.30 -17.56
N LEU A 589 -11.70 24.33 -17.38
CA LEU A 589 -10.72 23.58 -18.14
C LEU A 589 -10.41 22.25 -17.45
N LEU A 590 -10.67 21.12 -18.12
CA LEU A 590 -10.38 19.79 -17.58
C LEU A 590 -8.90 19.44 -17.79
N SER A 591 -8.25 18.82 -16.83
CA SER A 591 -6.99 18.10 -17.00
C SER A 591 -7.08 16.68 -16.46
N ILE A 592 -6.47 15.73 -17.18
CA ILE A 592 -6.23 14.36 -16.71
C ILE A 592 -4.72 14.21 -16.55
N THR A 593 -4.25 14.00 -15.32
CA THR A 593 -2.81 13.97 -15.03
C THR A 593 -2.43 12.62 -14.45
N VAL A 594 -1.34 12.03 -14.94
CA VAL A 594 -0.82 10.76 -14.41
C VAL A 594 0.13 11.06 -13.26
N ASP A 595 -0.13 10.48 -12.08
CA ASP A 595 0.82 10.41 -10.98
C ASP A 595 1.91 9.38 -11.33
N PRO A 596 3.15 9.81 -11.60
CA PRO A 596 4.22 8.88 -11.95
C PRO A 596 4.61 7.98 -10.80
N TYR A 597 4.40 8.38 -9.53
CA TYR A 597 4.87 7.65 -8.36
C TYR A 597 4.00 6.45 -8.03
N THR A 598 2.71 6.51 -8.33
CA THR A 598 1.74 5.46 -7.99
C THR A 598 1.27 4.65 -9.20
N CYS A 599 1.32 5.20 -10.41
CA CYS A 599 0.93 4.48 -11.63
C CYS A 599 1.74 3.20 -11.79
N LYS A 600 1.08 2.05 -11.87
CA LYS A 600 1.75 0.76 -12.11
C LYS A 600 1.67 0.28 -13.57
N GLY A 601 0.98 1.02 -14.44
CA GLY A 601 0.89 0.71 -15.86
C GLY A 601 -0.02 -0.47 -16.21
N CYS A 602 -1.15 -0.64 -15.52
CA CYS A 602 -2.13 -1.68 -15.80
C CYS A 602 -2.96 -1.46 -17.08
N MET A 603 -3.00 -0.22 -17.59
CA MET A 603 -3.78 0.19 -18.77
C MET A 603 -5.31 0.05 -18.68
N GLU A 604 -5.88 -0.30 -17.52
CA GLU A 604 -7.33 -0.29 -17.30
C GLU A 604 -7.99 1.04 -17.71
N CYS A 605 -7.34 2.17 -17.42
CA CYS A 605 -7.81 3.51 -17.80
C CYS A 605 -7.86 3.75 -19.32
N VAL A 606 -6.99 3.08 -20.08
CA VAL A 606 -6.97 3.10 -21.55
C VAL A 606 -8.11 2.23 -22.08
N GLU A 607 -8.26 1.01 -21.54
CA GLU A 607 -9.28 0.05 -21.98
C GLU A 607 -10.70 0.59 -21.83
N VAL A 608 -10.99 1.34 -20.75
CA VAL A 608 -12.32 1.96 -20.55
C VAL A 608 -12.55 3.24 -21.36
N CYS A 609 -11.55 3.71 -22.13
CA CYS A 609 -11.62 4.94 -22.92
C CYS A 609 -12.11 4.65 -24.35
N GLU A 610 -13.40 4.86 -24.59
CA GLU A 610 -14.03 4.61 -25.91
C GLU A 610 -13.69 5.68 -26.97
N ASP A 611 -13.14 6.83 -26.55
CA ASP A 611 -12.92 8.01 -27.38
C ASP A 611 -11.46 8.16 -27.87
N ASP A 612 -10.58 7.18 -27.61
CA ASP A 612 -9.14 7.26 -27.94
C ASP A 612 -8.46 8.52 -27.35
N ALA A 613 -8.92 8.95 -26.17
CA ALA A 613 -8.35 10.05 -25.39
C ALA A 613 -7.21 9.61 -24.48
N LEU A 614 -6.97 8.30 -24.34
CA LEU A 614 -5.86 7.73 -23.59
C LEU A 614 -5.19 6.64 -24.44
N ARG A 615 -3.86 6.70 -24.56
CA ARG A 615 -3.07 5.76 -25.37
C ARG A 615 -1.90 5.20 -24.58
N PRO A 616 -1.54 3.91 -24.74
CA PRO A 616 -0.38 3.36 -24.08
C PRO A 616 0.90 3.83 -24.81
N VAL A 617 1.84 4.43 -24.08
CA VAL A 617 3.15 4.84 -24.62
C VAL A 617 4.29 4.23 -23.83
N ALA A 618 5.41 3.98 -24.52
CA ALA A 618 6.62 3.44 -23.89
C ALA A 618 7.20 4.45 -22.89
N GLN A 619 7.55 3.96 -21.71
CA GLN A 619 8.18 4.77 -20.69
C GLN A 619 9.67 5.00 -21.02
N THR A 620 10.06 6.26 -21.03
CA THR A 620 11.46 6.73 -21.19
C THR A 620 11.86 7.64 -20.03
N ALA A 621 13.17 7.84 -19.81
CA ALA A 621 13.65 8.78 -18.79
C ALA A 621 13.06 10.20 -18.97
N LYS A 622 12.96 10.66 -20.23
CA LYS A 622 12.33 11.94 -20.58
C LYS A 622 10.84 11.96 -20.23
N SER A 623 10.11 10.89 -20.52
CA SER A 623 8.69 10.81 -20.15
C SER A 623 8.47 10.82 -18.63
N ILE A 624 9.33 10.14 -17.85
CA ILE A 624 9.24 10.16 -16.37
C ILE A 624 9.46 11.58 -15.84
N GLU A 625 10.46 12.29 -16.36
CA GLU A 625 10.71 13.69 -15.99
C GLU A 625 9.50 14.57 -16.32
N GLN A 626 8.91 14.41 -17.51
CA GLN A 626 7.72 15.16 -17.91
C GLN A 626 6.52 14.86 -17.01
N LEU A 627 6.24 13.59 -16.70
CA LEU A 627 5.16 13.21 -15.80
C LEU A 627 5.36 13.80 -14.40
N ARG A 628 6.60 13.83 -13.89
CA ARG A 628 6.92 14.45 -12.60
C ARG A 628 6.69 15.96 -12.61
N LYS A 629 7.06 16.66 -13.70
CA LYS A 629 6.77 18.10 -13.86
C LYS A 629 5.27 18.37 -13.90
N ASN A 630 4.53 17.59 -14.69
CA ASN A 630 3.08 17.72 -14.79
C ASN A 630 2.39 17.43 -13.47
N TRP A 631 2.84 16.41 -12.73
CA TRP A 631 2.32 16.08 -11.40
C TRP A 631 2.62 17.18 -10.38
N ASP A 632 3.83 17.74 -10.38
CA ASP A 632 4.20 18.83 -9.48
C ASP A 632 3.37 20.10 -9.74
N PHE A 633 3.15 20.46 -11.02
CA PHE A 633 2.23 21.53 -11.38
C PHE A 633 0.78 21.22 -10.96
N TRP A 634 0.33 19.97 -11.19
CA TRP A 634 -1.00 19.52 -10.76
C TRP A 634 -1.19 19.68 -9.27
N LEU A 635 -0.20 19.34 -8.42
CA LEU A 635 -0.29 19.46 -6.96
C LEU A 635 -0.57 20.89 -6.52
N ASP A 636 0.07 21.87 -7.15
CA ASP A 636 -0.06 23.31 -6.83
C ASP A 636 -1.31 23.98 -7.42
N LEU A 637 -2.00 23.35 -8.38
CA LEU A 637 -3.30 23.85 -8.85
C LEU A 637 -4.33 23.84 -7.69
N PRO A 638 -5.31 24.75 -7.65
CA PRO A 638 -6.41 24.66 -6.68
C PRO A 638 -7.22 23.38 -6.84
N ASN A 639 -8.03 23.07 -5.84
CA ASN A 639 -9.02 22.00 -5.95
C ASN A 639 -10.14 22.40 -6.92
N THR A 640 -10.81 21.41 -7.53
CA THR A 640 -11.94 21.66 -8.44
C THR A 640 -13.02 22.49 -7.73
N PRO A 641 -13.45 23.63 -8.29
CA PRO A 641 -14.55 24.39 -7.73
C PRO A 641 -15.85 23.58 -7.67
N LYS A 642 -16.58 23.70 -6.56
CA LYS A 642 -17.82 22.91 -6.30
C LYS A 642 -18.87 23.01 -7.40
N GLN A 643 -18.91 24.12 -8.14
CA GLN A 643 -19.85 24.32 -9.25
C GLN A 643 -19.68 23.34 -10.40
N TYR A 644 -18.51 22.69 -10.54
CA TYR A 644 -18.25 21.68 -11.55
C TYR A 644 -18.55 20.25 -11.08
N PHE A 645 -18.86 20.06 -9.79
CA PHE A 645 -19.36 18.77 -9.32
C PHE A 645 -20.76 18.58 -9.85
N ARG A 646 -20.99 17.45 -10.52
CA ARG A 646 -22.29 17.09 -11.09
C ARG A 646 -23.11 16.28 -10.09
N VAL A 647 -22.94 16.56 -8.81
CA VAL A 647 -23.67 15.94 -7.70
C VAL A 647 -24.67 16.97 -7.20
N ASP A 648 -25.95 16.66 -7.37
CA ASP A 648 -27.04 17.56 -6.96
C ASP A 648 -27.22 17.53 -5.44
N ASP A 649 -27.20 16.33 -4.86
CA ASP A 649 -27.20 16.11 -3.41
C ASP A 649 -26.41 14.84 -3.07
N LEU A 650 -25.25 15.01 -2.42
CA LEU A 650 -24.40 13.88 -2.03
C LEU A 650 -25.01 13.08 -0.87
N GLU A 651 -25.74 13.72 0.03
CA GLU A 651 -26.37 13.03 1.17
C GLU A 651 -27.49 12.11 0.69
N GLU A 652 -28.20 12.50 -0.38
CA GLU A 652 -29.28 11.71 -0.98
C GLU A 652 -28.82 10.85 -2.18
N GLY A 653 -27.54 10.94 -2.57
CA GLY A 653 -26.99 10.13 -3.67
C GLY A 653 -27.49 10.54 -5.06
N ILE A 654 -27.82 11.81 -5.26
CA ILE A 654 -28.43 12.33 -6.50
C ILE A 654 -27.36 12.96 -7.41
N GLY A 655 -27.33 12.53 -8.67
CA GLY A 655 -26.47 13.07 -9.72
C GLY A 655 -25.37 12.10 -10.16
N ALA A 656 -24.34 12.63 -10.82
CA ALA A 656 -23.17 11.88 -11.27
C ALA A 656 -22.14 11.78 -10.14
N LEU A 657 -22.38 10.81 -9.24
CA LEU A 657 -21.65 10.63 -7.98
C LEU A 657 -20.16 10.39 -8.14
N GLU A 658 -19.70 9.81 -9.24
CA GLU A 658 -18.28 9.62 -9.53
C GLU A 658 -17.49 10.93 -9.64
N THR A 659 -18.18 12.06 -9.88
CA THR A 659 -17.53 13.39 -9.96
C THR A 659 -17.02 13.90 -8.61
N ILE A 660 -17.33 13.25 -7.48
CA ILE A 660 -16.66 13.52 -6.20
C ILE A 660 -15.14 13.30 -6.28
N LEU A 661 -14.68 12.47 -7.23
CA LEU A 661 -13.26 12.19 -7.49
C LEU A 661 -12.53 13.34 -8.19
N LEU A 662 -13.23 14.38 -8.66
CA LEU A 662 -12.61 15.62 -9.12
C LEU A 662 -12.09 16.48 -7.95
N ASP A 663 -12.51 16.17 -6.73
CA ASP A 663 -11.96 16.75 -5.52
C ASP A 663 -10.65 16.04 -5.15
N LYS A 664 -9.56 16.81 -5.09
CA LYS A 664 -8.22 16.29 -4.75
C LYS A 664 -8.18 15.58 -3.41
N SER A 665 -8.87 16.11 -2.40
CA SER A 665 -8.90 15.52 -1.06
C SER A 665 -9.60 14.16 -1.07
N ASN A 666 -10.71 14.05 -1.81
CA ASN A 666 -11.41 12.77 -1.96
C ASN A 666 -10.57 11.78 -2.78
N TYR A 667 -9.98 12.21 -3.89
CA TYR A 667 -9.20 11.33 -4.76
C TYR A 667 -7.93 10.80 -4.06
N LEU A 668 -7.23 11.66 -3.32
CA LEU A 668 -6.00 11.31 -2.59
C LEU A 668 -6.26 10.77 -1.16
N SER A 669 -7.52 10.48 -0.82
CA SER A 669 -7.90 9.88 0.47
C SER A 669 -7.44 8.42 0.63
N PHE A 670 -6.82 7.84 -0.40
CA PHE A 670 -6.21 6.52 -0.38
C PHE A 670 -4.80 6.59 -0.99
N SER A 671 -3.77 6.46 -0.16
CA SER A 671 -2.38 6.67 -0.57
C SER A 671 -1.84 5.40 -1.22
N SER A 672 -1.88 5.28 -2.55
CA SER A 672 -1.30 4.12 -3.24
C SER A 672 0.24 4.05 -3.12
N GLY A 673 0.89 3.13 -3.84
CA GLY A 673 2.32 2.82 -3.65
C GLY A 673 2.56 1.50 -2.91
N ASP A 674 1.49 0.73 -2.70
CA ASP A 674 1.51 -0.60 -2.10
C ASP A 674 1.78 -1.73 -3.11
N GLY A 675 1.79 -2.96 -2.58
CA GLY A 675 2.13 -4.18 -3.29
C GLY A 675 1.01 -4.91 -4.05
N ALA A 676 -0.17 -4.30 -4.24
CA ALA A 676 -1.26 -4.94 -4.98
C ALA A 676 -0.89 -5.20 -6.45
N CYS A 677 -1.52 -6.22 -7.04
CA CYS A 677 -1.38 -6.55 -8.47
C CYS A 677 -1.80 -5.38 -9.37
N LEU A 678 -1.24 -5.35 -10.58
CA LEU A 678 -1.69 -4.46 -11.66
C LEU A 678 -3.17 -4.73 -11.94
N GLY A 679 -3.99 -3.67 -11.99
CA GLY A 679 -5.42 -3.80 -12.30
C GLY A 679 -6.30 -4.27 -11.13
N CYS A 680 -5.78 -4.40 -9.90
CA CYS A 680 -6.52 -5.02 -8.79
C CYS A 680 -7.91 -4.38 -8.52
N SER A 681 -8.99 -5.13 -8.75
CA SER A 681 -10.38 -4.66 -8.51
C SER A 681 -10.69 -4.40 -7.03
N GLU A 682 -10.03 -5.10 -6.10
CA GLU A 682 -10.19 -4.84 -4.65
C GLU A 682 -9.82 -3.39 -4.32
N LYS A 683 -8.76 -2.88 -4.96
CA LYS A 683 -8.25 -1.53 -4.71
C LYS A 683 -9.15 -0.45 -5.28
N THR A 684 -9.68 -0.64 -6.50
CA THR A 684 -10.69 0.28 -7.06
C THR A 684 -11.90 0.37 -6.12
N THR A 685 -12.36 -0.76 -5.60
CA THR A 685 -13.44 -0.80 -4.60
C THR A 685 -13.07 -0.03 -3.32
N MET A 686 -11.86 -0.23 -2.79
CA MET A 686 -11.40 0.51 -1.60
C MET A 686 -11.30 2.01 -1.86
N HIS A 687 -10.78 2.41 -3.00
CA HIS A 687 -10.62 3.82 -3.34
C HIS A 687 -11.98 4.52 -3.41
N LEU A 688 -12.96 3.94 -4.11
CA LEU A 688 -14.31 4.49 -4.19
C LEU A 688 -14.99 4.55 -2.82
N PHE A 689 -14.87 3.51 -2.00
CA PHE A 689 -15.44 3.50 -0.65
C PHE A 689 -14.82 4.58 0.23
N VAL A 690 -13.48 4.66 0.24
CA VAL A 690 -12.75 5.63 1.07
C VAL A 690 -13.03 7.07 0.62
N ALA A 691 -13.04 7.33 -0.69
CA ALA A 691 -13.39 8.63 -1.25
C ALA A 691 -14.82 9.04 -0.91
N THR A 692 -15.77 8.09 -0.91
CA THR A 692 -17.17 8.34 -0.50
C THR A 692 -17.25 8.75 0.97
N VAL A 693 -16.55 8.06 1.86
CA VAL A 693 -16.53 8.42 3.29
C VAL A 693 -15.86 9.78 3.50
N GLU A 694 -14.75 10.08 2.82
CA GLU A 694 -14.08 11.38 2.92
C GLU A 694 -15.01 12.52 2.46
N ALA A 695 -15.68 12.34 1.32
CA ALA A 695 -16.60 13.32 0.74
C ALA A 695 -17.79 13.64 1.67
N LEU A 696 -18.26 12.66 2.45
CA LEU A 696 -19.32 12.86 3.44
C LEU A 696 -18.77 13.46 4.75
N MET A 697 -17.65 12.97 5.25
CA MET A 697 -17.19 13.28 6.61
C MET A 697 -16.51 14.64 6.72
N GLN A 698 -15.63 15.01 5.79
CA GLN A 698 -14.85 16.25 5.93
C GLN A 698 -15.72 17.52 5.95
N PRO A 699 -16.75 17.66 5.08
CA PRO A 699 -17.65 18.81 5.16
C PRO A 699 -18.42 18.89 6.49
N ARG A 700 -18.83 17.73 7.04
CA ARG A 700 -19.51 17.67 8.35
C ARG A 700 -18.57 18.09 9.47
N VAL A 701 -17.32 17.64 9.45
CA VAL A 701 -16.29 18.05 10.41
C VAL A 701 -16.02 19.55 10.34
N ALA A 702 -15.87 20.13 9.14
CA ALA A 702 -15.65 21.56 8.97
C ALA A 702 -16.78 22.39 9.61
N LYS A 703 -18.04 22.04 9.32
CA LYS A 703 -19.22 22.67 9.95
C LYS A 703 -19.23 22.51 11.47
N HIS A 704 -18.79 21.36 11.99
CA HIS A 704 -18.71 21.14 13.43
C HIS A 704 -17.61 21.99 14.09
N VAL A 705 -16.45 22.15 13.44
CA VAL A 705 -15.38 23.03 13.92
C VAL A 705 -15.88 24.47 14.04
N GLU A 706 -16.60 24.98 13.03
CA GLU A 706 -17.24 26.31 13.10
C GLU A 706 -18.23 26.42 14.27
N LYS A 707 -19.05 25.38 14.50
CA LYS A 707 -19.96 25.32 15.64
C LYS A 707 -19.21 25.37 16.98
N LEU A 708 -18.10 24.65 17.10
CA LEU A 708 -17.26 24.66 18.30
C LEU A 708 -16.61 26.02 18.54
N ASP A 709 -16.07 26.66 17.49
CA ASP A 709 -15.48 28.00 17.58
C ASP A 709 -16.52 29.01 18.09
N LYS A 710 -17.76 28.94 17.57
CA LYS A 710 -18.88 29.77 18.05
C LYS A 710 -19.23 29.50 19.51
N LEU A 711 -19.39 28.22 19.90
CA LEU A 711 -19.73 27.85 21.28
C LEU A 711 -18.66 28.31 22.28
N VAL A 712 -17.38 28.20 21.92
CA VAL A 712 -16.26 28.69 22.73
C VAL A 712 -16.37 30.20 22.91
N ALA A 713 -16.54 30.96 21.82
CA ALA A 713 -16.64 32.42 21.88
C ALA A 713 -17.86 32.88 22.69
N ASP A 714 -19.01 32.23 22.51
CA ASP A 714 -20.23 32.57 23.23
C ASP A 714 -20.13 32.24 24.73
N LEU A 715 -19.51 31.11 25.11
CA LEU A 715 -19.27 30.78 26.52
C LEU A 715 -18.27 31.72 27.18
N GLU A 716 -17.19 32.09 26.50
CA GLU A 716 -16.24 33.07 27.03
C GLU A 716 -16.90 34.43 27.26
N ARG A 717 -17.73 34.88 26.32
CA ARG A 717 -18.54 36.09 26.49
C ARG A 717 -19.55 35.94 27.64
N HIS A 718 -20.20 34.78 27.77
CA HIS A 718 -21.13 34.49 28.85
C HIS A 718 -20.45 34.58 30.22
N VAL A 719 -19.23 34.05 30.33
CA VAL A 719 -18.41 34.16 31.56
C VAL A 719 -18.07 35.61 31.86
N GLN A 720 -17.59 36.37 30.88
CA GLN A 720 -17.27 37.79 31.05
C GLN A 720 -18.49 38.60 31.49
N MET A 721 -19.63 38.42 30.82
CA MET A 721 -20.86 39.15 31.14
C MET A 721 -21.38 38.86 32.54
N ARG A 722 -21.31 37.61 33.00
CA ARG A 722 -21.76 37.26 34.35
C ARG A 722 -20.83 37.82 35.43
N LEU A 723 -19.52 37.73 35.23
CA LEU A 723 -18.53 38.33 36.14
C LEU A 723 -18.62 39.86 36.21
N ILE A 724 -19.00 40.52 35.10
CA ILE A 724 -19.25 41.97 35.07
C ILE A 724 -20.62 42.31 35.66
N GLY A 725 -21.64 41.47 35.45
CA GLY A 725 -22.99 41.67 35.97
C GLY A 725 -23.11 41.61 37.49
N ASP A 726 -22.16 40.96 38.17
CA ASP A 726 -22.06 40.94 39.63
C ASP A 726 -21.52 42.27 40.22
N LEU A 727 -21.05 43.21 39.38
CA LEU A 727 -20.74 44.59 39.77
C LEU A 727 -22.00 45.47 39.60
N ASP A 728 -22.59 45.93 40.71
CA ASP A 728 -23.76 46.83 40.66
C ASP A 728 -23.38 48.25 40.23
N VAL A 729 -23.32 48.47 38.91
CA VAL A 729 -23.14 49.81 38.29
C VAL A 729 -24.45 50.59 38.15
N GLY A 730 -25.58 50.07 38.67
CA GLY A 730 -26.91 50.67 38.56
C GLY A 730 -27.21 51.80 39.54
N ASN A 731 -26.32 52.06 40.51
CA ASN A 731 -26.45 53.14 41.49
C ASN A 731 -25.54 54.33 41.15
N PRO A 732 -26.03 55.33 40.38
CA PRO A 732 -25.23 56.49 39.97
C PRO A 732 -24.67 57.29 41.16
N ASP A 733 -25.34 57.29 42.31
CA ASP A 733 -24.89 57.99 43.52
C ASP A 733 -23.72 57.27 44.21
N ALA A 734 -23.63 55.94 44.11
CA ALA A 734 -22.48 55.17 44.57
C ALA A 734 -21.29 55.34 43.62
N MET A 735 -21.54 55.28 42.30
CA MET A 735 -20.51 55.45 41.29
C MET A 735 -19.86 56.84 41.34
N ALA A 736 -20.66 57.90 41.53
CA ALA A 736 -20.17 59.27 41.67
C ALA A 736 -19.34 59.48 42.95
N ARG A 737 -19.68 58.80 44.05
CA ARG A 737 -18.89 58.84 45.31
C ARG A 737 -17.53 58.17 45.15
N VAL A 738 -17.49 56.95 44.60
CA VAL A 738 -16.25 56.21 44.36
C VAL A 738 -15.32 56.97 43.40
N VAL A 739 -15.85 57.56 42.33
CA VAL A 739 -15.06 58.34 41.35
C VAL A 739 -14.54 59.65 41.95
N ASN A 740 -15.34 60.37 42.75
CA ASN A 740 -14.90 61.62 43.39
C ASN A 740 -13.82 61.39 44.46
N GLU A 741 -13.89 60.30 45.22
CA GLU A 741 -12.84 59.94 46.19
C GLU A 741 -11.52 59.50 45.53
N MET A 742 -11.57 59.07 44.27
CA MET A 742 -10.39 58.63 43.51
C MET A 742 -9.69 59.75 42.74
N SER A 743 -10.13 61.01 42.93
CA SER A 743 -9.49 62.19 42.35
C SER A 743 -7.98 62.23 42.65
N GLY A 744 -7.16 61.99 41.63
CA GLY A 744 -5.70 62.10 41.68
C GLY A 744 -4.89 60.79 41.67
N LYS A 745 -5.51 59.63 41.40
CA LYS A 745 -4.80 58.34 41.18
C LYS A 745 -5.32 57.62 39.92
N ASP A 746 -4.47 56.80 39.31
CA ASP A 746 -4.88 55.95 38.17
C ASP A 746 -5.95 54.95 38.61
N VAL A 747 -7.10 55.01 37.94
CA VAL A 747 -8.26 54.15 38.21
C VAL A 747 -8.08 52.85 37.42
N THR A 748 -8.01 51.73 38.13
CA THR A 748 -8.01 50.39 37.52
C THR A 748 -9.33 49.69 37.81
N LEU A 749 -9.73 48.75 36.96
CA LEU A 749 -10.97 47.99 37.17
C LEU A 749 -10.98 47.26 38.52
N ALA A 750 -9.80 46.77 38.96
CA ALA A 750 -9.62 46.10 40.24
C ALA A 750 -9.82 47.05 41.44
N SER A 751 -9.31 48.28 41.37
CA SER A 751 -9.47 49.27 42.46
C SER A 751 -10.87 49.88 42.53
N LEU A 752 -11.60 49.89 41.40
CA LEU A 752 -13.00 50.30 41.34
C LEU A 752 -13.92 49.20 41.92
N ALA A 753 -13.70 47.93 41.52
CA ALA A 753 -14.47 46.77 41.97
C ALA A 753 -14.39 46.54 43.50
N GLU A 754 -13.17 46.57 44.06
CA GLU A 754 -12.95 46.36 45.51
C GLU A 754 -13.70 47.38 46.38
N ARG A 755 -13.84 48.63 45.89
CA ARG A 755 -14.54 49.70 46.61
C ARG A 755 -16.04 49.62 46.45
N MET A 756 -16.54 49.27 45.27
CA MET A 756 -17.98 49.08 45.05
C MET A 756 -18.54 47.91 45.89
N GLU A 757 -17.78 46.82 46.03
CA GLU A 757 -18.16 45.69 46.90
C GLU A 757 -18.23 46.08 48.39
N ARG A 758 -17.38 47.03 48.84
CA ARG A 758 -17.39 47.55 50.23
C ARG A 758 -18.60 48.41 50.56
N GLU A 759 -19.16 49.15 49.60
CA GLU A 759 -20.30 50.05 49.82
C GLU A 759 -21.67 49.40 49.57
N GLY A 760 -21.78 48.47 48.60
CA GLY A 760 -23.05 47.87 48.18
C GLY A 760 -23.30 46.43 48.65
N GLY A 761 -22.27 45.74 49.14
CA GLY A 761 -22.31 44.29 49.39
C GLY A 761 -22.25 43.49 48.08
N GLY A 762 -21.12 42.86 47.80
CA GLY A 762 -20.97 41.99 46.61
C GLY A 762 -21.71 40.66 46.76
N GLN A 763 -22.34 40.18 45.69
CA GLN A 763 -22.75 38.78 45.64
C GLN A 763 -21.50 37.91 45.44
N PRO A 764 -21.30 36.85 46.25
CA PRO A 764 -20.14 35.99 46.06
C PRO A 764 -20.25 35.28 44.71
N ILE A 765 -19.20 35.38 43.90
CA ILE A 765 -19.08 34.65 42.64
C ILE A 765 -19.30 33.16 42.93
N ASP A 766 -20.20 32.53 42.19
CA ASP A 766 -20.41 31.08 42.23
C ASP A 766 -19.15 30.38 41.71
N GLN A 767 -18.27 30.02 42.64
CA GLN A 767 -16.97 29.40 42.33
C GLN A 767 -17.14 28.05 41.64
N ASP A 768 -18.21 27.32 41.95
CA ASP A 768 -18.47 26.00 41.37
C ASP A 768 -18.98 26.13 39.95
N TRP A 769 -19.86 27.10 39.68
CA TRP A 769 -20.23 27.48 38.33
C TRP A 769 -19.02 27.94 37.51
N LEU A 770 -18.22 28.87 38.03
CA LEU A 770 -17.08 29.42 37.28
C LEU A 770 -16.07 28.30 36.94
N ARG A 771 -15.72 27.44 37.92
CA ARG A 771 -14.87 26.27 37.66
C ARG A 771 -15.46 25.33 36.62
N ARG A 772 -16.77 25.08 36.67
CA ARG A 772 -17.46 24.19 35.72
C ARG A 772 -17.41 24.77 34.31
N VAL A 773 -17.80 26.03 34.13
CA VAL A 773 -17.83 26.68 32.80
C VAL A 773 -16.41 26.88 32.26
N SER A 774 -15.43 27.26 33.07
CA SER A 774 -14.04 27.33 32.62
C SER A 774 -13.50 25.97 32.18
N ARG A 775 -13.81 24.88 32.90
CA ARG A 775 -13.47 23.51 32.46
C ARG A 775 -14.19 23.13 31.18
N LEU A 776 -15.43 23.58 30.99
CA LEU A 776 -16.22 23.34 29.79
C LEU A 776 -15.60 24.02 28.57
N VAL A 777 -15.22 25.30 28.69
CA VAL A 777 -14.49 26.05 27.65
C VAL A 777 -13.19 25.33 27.29
N ALA A 778 -12.40 24.91 28.29
CA ALA A 778 -11.17 24.17 28.06
C ALA A 778 -11.41 22.85 27.31
N LYS A 779 -12.46 22.09 27.67
CA LYS A 779 -12.86 20.87 26.97
C LYS A 779 -13.27 21.12 25.52
N LEU A 780 -14.03 22.19 25.25
CA LEU A 780 -14.44 22.53 23.88
C LEU A 780 -13.24 22.98 23.02
N LYS A 781 -12.30 23.74 23.58
CA LYS A 781 -11.04 24.10 22.89
C LYS A 781 -10.20 22.86 22.55
N ASP A 782 -10.05 21.93 23.48
CA ASP A 782 -9.39 20.64 23.23
C ASP A 782 -10.15 19.82 22.17
N LEU A 783 -11.48 19.74 22.26
CA LEU A 783 -12.31 19.05 21.25
C LEU A 783 -12.12 19.66 19.86
N ARG A 784 -12.18 20.99 19.75
CA ARG A 784 -11.94 21.73 18.52
C ARG A 784 -10.54 21.44 17.95
N ALA A 785 -9.51 21.47 18.79
CA ALA A 785 -8.15 21.13 18.38
C ALA A 785 -8.03 19.70 17.86
N ARG A 786 -8.73 18.72 18.46
CA ARG A 786 -8.77 17.33 17.98
C ARG A 786 -9.44 17.18 16.61
N TYR A 787 -10.46 17.99 16.32
CA TYR A 787 -11.13 17.98 15.01
C TYR A 787 -10.33 18.69 13.93
N HIS A 788 -9.74 19.84 14.24
CA HIS A 788 -9.05 20.68 13.27
C HIS A 788 -7.58 20.26 13.04
N GLU A 789 -6.80 20.05 14.10
CA GLU A 789 -5.37 19.73 14.02
C GLU A 789 -5.10 18.24 14.24
N GLY A 790 -5.71 17.66 15.28
CA GLY A 790 -5.42 16.29 15.70
C GLY A 790 -3.96 16.08 16.14
N VAL A 791 -3.59 14.80 16.33
CA VAL A 791 -2.21 14.39 16.68
C VAL A 791 -1.29 14.38 15.45
N THR A 792 -1.88 14.13 14.27
CA THR A 792 -1.17 14.01 13.00
C THR A 792 -1.05 15.34 12.24
N GLY A 793 -1.66 16.43 12.71
CA GLY A 793 -1.72 17.69 11.97
C GLY A 793 -2.77 17.72 10.84
N ARG A 794 -3.55 16.65 10.67
CA ARG A 794 -4.59 16.49 9.63
C ARG A 794 -6.02 16.47 10.19
N GLY A 795 -6.21 16.86 11.44
CA GLY A 795 -7.51 16.87 12.10
C GLY A 795 -8.05 15.48 12.44
N ARG A 796 -9.37 15.38 12.57
CA ARG A 796 -10.06 14.13 12.86
C ARG A 796 -10.04 13.20 11.65
N SER A 797 -9.61 11.96 11.86
CA SER A 797 -9.66 10.94 10.83
C SER A 797 -11.11 10.62 10.41
N PRO A 798 -11.38 10.43 9.10
CA PRO A 798 -12.72 10.21 8.57
C PRO A 798 -13.31 8.84 8.93
N MET A 799 -12.47 7.82 9.23
CA MET A 799 -12.91 6.46 9.55
C MET A 799 -11.86 5.67 10.33
N GLY A 800 -12.24 4.49 10.82
CA GLY A 800 -11.30 3.47 11.31
C GLY A 800 -11.59 2.12 10.67
N MET A 801 -10.54 1.38 10.30
CA MET A 801 -10.67 0.12 9.55
C MET A 801 -10.02 -1.07 10.24
N LEU A 802 -10.75 -2.16 10.36
CA LEU A 802 -10.32 -3.44 10.90
C LEU A 802 -10.35 -4.45 9.76
N ASN A 803 -9.19 -4.87 9.30
CA ASN A 803 -9.07 -5.68 8.11
C ASN A 803 -8.70 -7.12 8.46
N ALA A 804 -9.40 -8.08 7.87
CA ALA A 804 -9.09 -9.50 7.98
C ALA A 804 -7.82 -9.83 7.19
N THR A 805 -7.10 -10.87 7.61
CA THR A 805 -5.93 -11.35 6.86
C THR A 805 -6.35 -11.82 5.46
N GLY A 806 -5.69 -11.33 4.41
CA GLY A 806 -6.04 -11.62 3.02
C GLY A 806 -5.27 -10.72 2.06
N CYS A 807 -5.65 -10.64 0.79
CA CYS A 807 -4.99 -9.75 -0.18
C CYS A 807 -5.00 -8.30 0.32
N THR A 808 -6.16 -7.82 0.78
CA THR A 808 -6.31 -6.47 1.36
C THR A 808 -5.39 -6.18 2.54
N SER A 809 -5.06 -7.17 3.37
CA SER A 809 -4.09 -6.97 4.46
C SER A 809 -2.65 -7.08 3.97
N VAL A 810 -2.38 -7.93 2.99
CA VAL A 810 -1.03 -8.10 2.45
C VAL A 810 -0.60 -6.83 1.74
N TRP A 811 -1.29 -6.40 0.70
CA TRP A 811 -0.93 -5.13 0.07
C TRP A 811 -1.15 -3.94 1.03
N GLY A 812 -2.08 -4.03 1.98
CA GLY A 812 -2.31 -2.99 2.98
C GLY A 812 -1.25 -2.85 4.09
N SER A 813 -0.41 -3.87 4.31
CA SER A 813 0.51 -3.90 5.46
C SER A 813 1.80 -4.68 5.24
N THR A 814 2.24 -4.88 4.00
CA THR A 814 3.60 -5.31 3.70
C THR A 814 4.57 -4.27 4.24
N TYR A 815 5.15 -4.57 5.40
CA TYR A 815 6.01 -3.64 6.10
C TYR A 815 7.18 -3.17 5.21
N PRO A 816 7.44 -1.85 5.10
CA PRO A 816 6.87 -0.74 5.88
C PRO A 816 5.74 0.03 5.17
N PHE A 817 5.10 -0.54 4.15
CA PHE A 817 4.16 0.17 3.27
C PHE A 817 2.70 -0.02 3.71
N ASN A 818 2.03 1.09 4.00
CA ASN A 818 0.62 1.14 4.36
C ASN A 818 -0.10 2.21 3.51
N PRO A 819 -1.09 1.85 2.68
CA PRO A 819 -1.77 2.80 1.81
C PRO A 819 -2.90 3.58 2.49
N TYR A 820 -3.31 3.19 3.70
CA TYR A 820 -4.42 3.81 4.39
C TYR A 820 -3.97 5.07 5.15
N PRO A 821 -4.50 6.28 4.87
CA PRO A 821 -4.14 7.52 5.56
C PRO A 821 -4.97 7.75 6.85
N PHE A 822 -5.50 6.67 7.44
CA PHE A 822 -6.33 6.67 8.65
C PHE A 822 -6.02 5.44 9.52
N PRO A 823 -6.49 5.39 10.78
CA PRO A 823 -6.28 4.23 11.65
C PRO A 823 -6.78 2.93 11.02
N TRP A 824 -5.84 2.01 10.85
CA TRP A 824 -6.07 0.70 10.25
C TRP A 824 -5.39 -0.36 11.11
N ALA A 825 -6.04 -1.52 11.27
CA ALA A 825 -5.46 -2.64 11.99
C ALA A 825 -5.82 -3.98 11.33
N ASN A 826 -4.89 -4.92 11.34
CA ASN A 826 -5.11 -6.33 11.06
C ASN A 826 -4.73 -7.14 12.31
N HIS A 827 -5.62 -8.02 12.75
CA HIS A 827 -5.37 -8.92 13.87
C HIS A 827 -5.21 -10.35 13.37
N LEU A 828 -6.30 -11.05 13.06
CA LEU A 828 -6.28 -12.40 12.48
C LEU A 828 -7.20 -12.50 11.25
N PHE A 829 -7.19 -13.67 10.63
CA PHE A 829 -7.98 -13.95 9.44
C PHE A 829 -9.50 -13.92 9.71
N GLN A 830 -9.91 -14.42 10.86
CA GLN A 830 -11.32 -14.72 11.14
C GLN A 830 -12.08 -13.62 11.89
N ASP A 831 -11.42 -12.64 12.51
CA ASP A 831 -12.01 -11.88 13.62
C ASP A 831 -12.14 -10.37 13.41
N ALA A 832 -11.88 -9.85 12.20
CA ALA A 832 -12.10 -8.44 11.90
C ALA A 832 -13.50 -7.92 12.28
N PRO A 833 -14.62 -8.65 12.05
CA PRO A 833 -15.93 -8.25 12.56
C PRO A 833 -16.00 -8.12 14.09
N SER A 834 -15.37 -9.06 14.81
CA SER A 834 -15.35 -9.07 16.28
C SER A 834 -14.52 -7.92 16.84
N LEU A 835 -13.36 -7.65 16.23
CA LEU A 835 -12.52 -6.51 16.59
C LEU A 835 -13.25 -5.19 16.34
N ALA A 836 -13.94 -5.07 15.21
CA ALA A 836 -14.74 -3.89 14.88
C ALA A 836 -15.84 -3.62 15.92
N MET A 837 -16.49 -4.66 16.46
CA MET A 837 -17.47 -4.50 17.54
C MET A 837 -16.89 -3.91 18.82
N GLY A 838 -15.65 -4.27 19.18
CA GLY A 838 -14.97 -3.72 20.35
C GLY A 838 -14.51 -2.28 20.12
N VAL A 839 -13.88 -2.03 18.96
CA VAL A 839 -13.41 -0.69 18.56
C VAL A 839 -14.58 0.29 18.42
N PHE A 840 -15.72 -0.15 17.88
CA PHE A 840 -16.93 0.66 17.79
C PHE A 840 -17.41 1.15 19.16
N GLU A 841 -17.51 0.27 20.17
CA GLU A 841 -17.98 0.68 21.50
C GLU A 841 -17.01 1.67 22.16
N GLY A 842 -15.71 1.41 22.06
CA GLY A 842 -14.68 2.32 22.57
C GLY A 842 -14.69 3.68 21.86
N HIS A 843 -14.84 3.67 20.53
CA HIS A 843 -14.92 4.88 19.72
C HIS A 843 -16.18 5.70 20.06
N MET A 844 -17.34 5.07 20.14
CA MET A 844 -18.60 5.72 20.48
C MET A 844 -18.61 6.31 21.89
N ALA A 845 -17.96 5.65 22.85
CA ALA A 845 -17.78 6.21 24.19
C ALA A 845 -16.96 7.51 24.15
N LYS A 846 -15.91 7.57 23.32
CA LYS A 846 -15.11 8.81 23.12
C LYS A 846 -15.88 9.90 22.37
N MET A 847 -16.75 9.55 21.43
CA MET A 847 -17.64 10.53 20.78
C MET A 847 -18.64 11.12 21.78
N ALA A 848 -19.21 10.27 22.65
CA ALA A 848 -20.13 10.71 23.69
C ALA A 848 -19.49 11.74 24.63
N ASP A 849 -18.23 11.57 25.02
CA ASP A 849 -17.50 12.54 25.85
C ASP A 849 -17.48 13.96 25.22
N GLY A 850 -17.25 14.04 23.91
CA GLY A 850 -17.25 15.30 23.16
C GLY A 850 -18.65 15.92 23.06
N PHE A 851 -19.64 15.12 22.68
CA PHE A 851 -21.02 15.58 22.54
C PHE A 851 -21.65 15.99 23.88
N ARG A 852 -21.29 15.35 25.00
CA ARG A 852 -21.66 15.81 26.35
C ARG A 852 -21.19 17.24 26.58
N ALA A 853 -19.94 17.57 26.22
CA ALA A 853 -19.43 18.93 26.38
C ALA A 853 -20.21 19.94 25.52
N VAL A 854 -20.55 19.58 24.28
CA VAL A 854 -21.36 20.42 23.39
C VAL A 854 -22.76 20.66 23.98
N ARG A 855 -23.47 19.60 24.39
CA ARG A 855 -24.82 19.73 24.98
C ARG A 855 -24.80 20.52 26.29
N MET A 856 -23.82 20.29 27.16
CA MET A 856 -23.65 21.10 28.38
C MET A 856 -23.46 22.58 28.06
N ALA A 857 -22.68 22.89 27.02
CA ALA A 857 -22.44 24.28 26.60
C ALA A 857 -23.73 24.94 26.09
N GLU A 858 -24.50 24.23 25.27
CA GLU A 858 -25.80 24.70 24.78
C GLU A 858 -26.82 24.88 25.91
N LEU A 859 -26.85 23.97 26.89
CA LEU A 859 -27.71 24.09 28.07
C LEU A 859 -27.31 25.25 28.98
N GLU A 860 -26.02 25.47 29.18
CA GLU A 860 -25.50 26.58 29.99
C GLU A 860 -25.80 27.93 29.31
N LEU A 861 -25.51 28.06 28.01
CA LEU A 861 -25.78 29.28 27.24
C LEU A 861 -27.27 29.62 27.13
N SER A 862 -28.14 28.60 27.16
CA SER A 862 -29.60 28.80 27.18
C SER A 862 -30.19 29.02 28.57
N GLY A 863 -29.37 28.99 29.64
CA GLY A 863 -29.81 29.12 31.03
C GLY A 863 -30.68 27.95 31.52
N LYS A 864 -30.66 26.82 30.81
CA LYS A 864 -31.50 25.63 31.09
C LYS A 864 -30.76 24.53 31.83
N TYR A 865 -29.44 24.65 31.99
CA TYR A 865 -28.62 23.65 32.66
C TYR A 865 -29.00 23.54 34.15
N LYS A 866 -29.36 22.33 34.58
CA LYS A 866 -29.67 22.00 35.98
C LYS A 866 -28.58 21.09 36.54
N PRO A 867 -27.71 21.62 37.43
CA PRO A 867 -26.69 20.82 38.10
C PRO A 867 -27.31 19.61 38.81
N GLY A 868 -26.64 18.45 38.76
CA GLY A 868 -27.15 17.19 39.32
C GLY A 868 -28.08 16.44 38.37
N GLU A 869 -29.23 17.01 37.98
CA GLU A 869 -30.19 16.36 37.07
C GLU A 869 -29.59 16.09 35.68
N ASP A 870 -29.04 17.14 35.05
CA ASP A 870 -28.47 17.00 33.71
C ASP A 870 -27.12 16.26 33.75
N ASP A 871 -26.39 16.36 34.86
CA ASP A 871 -25.15 15.59 35.06
C ASP A 871 -25.43 14.09 35.14
N GLU A 872 -26.51 13.68 35.82
CA GLU A 872 -26.93 12.29 35.90
C GLU A 872 -27.41 11.76 34.55
N LYS A 873 -28.24 12.53 33.82
CA LYS A 873 -28.66 12.17 32.46
C LYS A 873 -27.46 12.00 31.53
N LEU A 874 -26.52 12.94 31.57
CA LEU A 874 -25.34 12.91 30.73
C LEU A 874 -24.33 11.85 31.16
N ARG A 875 -24.35 11.35 32.42
CA ARG A 875 -23.47 10.27 32.88
C ARG A 875 -23.63 8.99 32.04
N TYR A 876 -24.86 8.65 31.67
CA TYR A 876 -25.22 7.46 30.90
C TYR A 876 -25.46 7.75 29.41
N PHE A 877 -25.18 8.96 28.94
CA PHE A 877 -25.33 9.35 27.54
C PHE A 877 -24.42 8.52 26.63
N ASP A 878 -25.02 7.81 25.67
CA ASP A 878 -24.33 6.95 24.73
C ASP A 878 -24.88 7.08 23.30
N TRP A 879 -24.27 6.32 22.37
CA TRP A 879 -24.58 6.38 20.95
C TRP A 879 -26.03 6.05 20.59
N ARG A 880 -26.78 5.34 21.47
CA ARG A 880 -28.19 5.02 21.24
C ARG A 880 -29.08 6.26 21.34
N THR A 881 -28.57 7.32 21.96
CA THR A 881 -29.28 8.58 22.21
C THR A 881 -28.70 9.77 21.44
N PHE A 882 -27.75 9.51 20.52
CA PHE A 882 -27.22 10.54 19.64
C PHE A 882 -28.32 11.07 18.70
N SER A 883 -28.31 12.38 18.47
CA SER A 883 -29.10 13.01 17.41
C SER A 883 -28.56 12.60 16.04
N ASP A 884 -29.33 12.86 14.97
CA ASP A 884 -28.87 12.60 13.60
C ASP A 884 -27.63 13.40 13.24
N GLU A 885 -27.53 14.65 13.71
CA GLU A 885 -26.34 15.49 13.54
C GLU A 885 -25.11 14.90 14.25
N GLU A 886 -25.27 14.48 15.51
CA GLU A 886 -24.19 13.85 16.29
C GLU A 886 -23.75 12.52 15.66
N TRP A 887 -24.71 11.71 15.22
CA TRP A 887 -24.44 10.44 14.55
C TRP A 887 -23.66 10.63 13.25
N ASN A 888 -24.07 11.60 12.42
CA ASN A 888 -23.40 11.90 11.15
C ASN A 888 -21.96 12.42 11.33
N LEU A 889 -21.61 12.91 12.53
CA LEU A 889 -20.25 13.30 12.91
C LEU A 889 -19.38 12.14 13.39
N CYS A 890 -19.94 10.95 13.63
CA CYS A 890 -19.18 9.77 14.03
C CYS A 890 -18.48 9.13 12.82
N PRO A 891 -17.14 9.09 12.78
CA PRO A 891 -16.42 8.29 11.80
C PRO A 891 -16.90 6.83 11.78
N PRO A 892 -17.22 6.24 10.61
CA PRO A 892 -17.59 4.84 10.55
C PRO A 892 -16.44 3.94 11.01
N VAL A 893 -16.80 2.88 11.73
CA VAL A 893 -15.92 1.73 11.99
C VAL A 893 -16.24 0.68 10.94
N VAL A 894 -15.20 0.27 10.19
CA VAL A 894 -15.33 -0.58 9.01
C VAL A 894 -14.59 -1.88 9.23
N ALA A 895 -15.27 -3.02 9.08
CA ALA A 895 -14.63 -4.32 8.96
C ALA A 895 -14.44 -4.65 7.47
N VAL A 896 -13.23 -5.00 7.06
CA VAL A 896 -12.91 -5.34 5.67
C VAL A 896 -12.37 -6.77 5.61
N GLY A 897 -12.65 -7.49 4.53
CA GLY A 897 -12.04 -8.78 4.27
C GLY A 897 -12.38 -9.33 2.89
N GLY A 898 -11.55 -10.23 2.40
CA GLY A 898 -11.86 -11.02 1.21
C GLY A 898 -12.93 -12.08 1.49
N ASP A 899 -13.35 -12.76 0.43
CA ASP A 899 -14.36 -13.82 0.50
C ASP A 899 -13.99 -14.93 1.50
N GLY A 900 -12.75 -15.42 1.52
CA GLY A 900 -12.36 -16.46 2.48
C GLY A 900 -12.47 -16.07 3.96
N ALA A 901 -12.27 -14.80 4.28
CA ALA A 901 -12.47 -14.32 5.65
C ALA A 901 -13.96 -14.27 6.00
N MET A 902 -14.80 -13.83 5.06
CA MET A 902 -16.18 -13.42 5.34
C MET A 902 -17.21 -14.53 5.05
N TYR A 903 -16.93 -15.42 4.10
CA TYR A 903 -17.79 -16.53 3.72
C TYR A 903 -17.46 -17.81 4.48
N ASP A 904 -16.18 -18.00 4.85
CA ASP A 904 -15.69 -19.26 5.44
C ASP A 904 -15.27 -19.08 6.90
N ILE A 905 -13.99 -18.86 7.18
CA ILE A 905 -13.43 -18.96 8.54
C ILE A 905 -14.02 -17.95 9.53
N GLY A 906 -14.30 -16.72 9.08
CA GLY A 906 -14.83 -15.62 9.89
C GLY A 906 -16.34 -15.46 9.78
N PHE A 907 -17.04 -16.32 9.03
CA PHE A 907 -18.49 -16.18 8.81
C PHE A 907 -19.29 -16.17 10.11
N GLN A 908 -18.89 -16.96 11.12
CA GLN A 908 -19.56 -16.93 12.43
C GLN A 908 -19.46 -15.55 13.10
N ASN A 909 -18.29 -14.90 13.01
CA ASN A 909 -18.09 -13.56 13.57
C ASN A 909 -18.88 -12.51 12.79
N LEU A 910 -18.92 -12.63 11.46
CA LEU A 910 -19.72 -11.77 10.59
C LEU A 910 -21.23 -11.91 10.91
N SER A 911 -21.73 -13.14 10.99
CA SER A 911 -23.12 -13.41 11.37
C SER A 911 -23.46 -12.87 12.76
N ARG A 912 -22.53 -13.00 13.73
CA ARG A 912 -22.71 -12.44 15.07
C ARG A 912 -22.77 -10.90 15.05
N LEU A 913 -21.94 -10.24 14.26
CA LEU A 913 -21.95 -8.79 14.07
C LEU A 913 -23.29 -8.34 13.49
N MET A 914 -23.77 -8.97 12.41
CA MET A 914 -25.08 -8.66 11.81
C MET A 914 -26.21 -8.85 12.82
N ALA A 915 -26.21 -9.95 13.58
CA ALA A 915 -27.19 -10.20 14.64
C ALA A 915 -27.08 -9.25 15.84
N SER A 916 -25.97 -8.53 16.01
CA SER A 916 -25.79 -7.60 17.13
C SER A 916 -26.58 -6.29 16.97
N GLY A 917 -26.98 -5.94 15.74
CA GLY A 917 -27.59 -4.66 15.42
C GLY A 917 -26.65 -3.45 15.55
N LYS A 918 -25.36 -3.66 15.86
CA LYS A 918 -24.39 -2.57 15.94
C LYS A 918 -24.15 -1.97 14.55
N PRO A 919 -24.15 -0.63 14.41
CA PRO A 919 -24.05 0.07 13.13
C PRO A 919 -22.63 0.09 12.53
N ILE A 920 -22.03 -1.10 12.42
CA ILE A 920 -20.71 -1.32 11.85
C ILE A 920 -20.86 -1.62 10.37
N LYS A 921 -19.91 -1.12 9.59
CA LYS A 921 -19.91 -1.26 8.14
C LYS A 921 -18.99 -2.42 7.78
N VAL A 922 -19.44 -3.36 6.98
CA VAL A 922 -18.68 -4.52 6.54
C VAL A 922 -18.52 -4.43 5.03
N LEU A 923 -17.29 -4.48 4.55
CA LEU A 923 -16.95 -4.43 3.14
C LEU A 923 -16.21 -5.70 2.75
N VAL A 924 -16.88 -6.50 1.92
CA VAL A 924 -16.38 -7.77 1.41
C VAL A 924 -15.95 -7.59 -0.04
N VAL A 925 -14.67 -7.83 -0.30
CA VAL A 925 -14.13 -7.90 -1.66
C VAL A 925 -14.14 -9.36 -2.11
N ASP A 926 -15.20 -9.74 -2.83
CA ASP A 926 -15.47 -11.12 -3.23
C ASP A 926 -14.69 -11.46 -4.51
N THR A 927 -13.54 -12.11 -4.32
CA THR A 927 -12.69 -12.62 -5.39
C THR A 927 -13.01 -14.07 -5.75
N GLN A 928 -13.94 -14.72 -5.04
CA GLN A 928 -14.40 -16.07 -5.33
C GLN A 928 -13.33 -17.18 -5.19
N VAL A 929 -12.20 -16.84 -4.59
CA VAL A 929 -11.06 -17.71 -4.28
C VAL A 929 -10.29 -17.08 -3.13
N TYR A 930 -9.50 -17.88 -2.41
CA TYR A 930 -8.53 -17.31 -1.49
C TYR A 930 -7.35 -16.78 -2.29
N SER A 931 -7.49 -15.54 -2.76
CA SER A 931 -6.53 -14.91 -3.63
C SER A 931 -5.14 -14.98 -3.01
N ASN A 932 -4.94 -14.47 -1.79
CA ASN A 932 -3.60 -14.37 -1.19
C ASN A 932 -2.82 -15.70 -1.12
N THR A 933 -3.49 -16.80 -0.79
CA THR A 933 -2.85 -18.12 -0.58
C THR A 933 -2.64 -18.92 -1.86
N GLY A 934 -2.78 -18.28 -3.04
CA GLY A 934 -2.54 -18.89 -4.34
C GLY A 934 -3.80 -19.50 -4.98
N GLY A 935 -4.97 -18.92 -4.70
CA GLY A 935 -6.21 -19.30 -5.38
C GLY A 935 -6.82 -20.59 -4.86
N GLN A 936 -6.92 -20.75 -3.54
CA GLN A 936 -7.61 -21.91 -2.94
C GLN A 936 -9.12 -21.78 -3.10
N ALA A 937 -9.82 -22.91 -3.15
CA ALA A 937 -11.28 -22.96 -3.24
C ALA A 937 -11.93 -22.20 -2.08
N CYS A 938 -12.92 -21.38 -2.40
CA CYS A 938 -13.76 -20.63 -1.45
C CYS A 938 -15.23 -21.01 -1.67
N THR A 939 -16.06 -20.94 -0.63
CA THR A 939 -17.50 -21.19 -0.79
C THR A 939 -18.22 -20.12 -1.61
N SER A 940 -17.65 -18.93 -1.82
CA SER A 940 -18.18 -17.93 -2.75
C SER A 940 -17.89 -18.23 -4.23
N GLY A 941 -17.03 -19.23 -4.51
CA GLY A 941 -16.72 -19.70 -5.87
C GLY A 941 -17.88 -20.42 -6.57
N PHE A 942 -17.84 -20.45 -7.89
CA PHE A 942 -18.87 -21.07 -8.73
C PHE A 942 -18.72 -22.60 -8.85
N ILE A 943 -19.81 -23.29 -9.20
CA ILE A 943 -19.74 -24.70 -9.61
C ILE A 943 -18.87 -24.82 -10.87
N GLY A 944 -18.05 -25.85 -10.94
CA GLY A 944 -17.12 -26.07 -12.04
C GLY A 944 -15.86 -25.21 -11.97
N GLN A 945 -15.78 -24.21 -11.09
CA GLN A 945 -14.59 -23.38 -10.96
C GLN A 945 -13.37 -24.23 -10.60
N ILE A 946 -12.27 -24.01 -11.31
CA ILE A 946 -11.00 -24.71 -11.09
C ILE A 946 -10.12 -23.84 -10.21
N SER A 947 -9.69 -24.37 -9.08
CA SER A 947 -8.84 -23.68 -8.09
C SER A 947 -7.97 -24.70 -7.36
N ASP A 948 -7.05 -24.24 -6.50
CA ASP A 948 -6.39 -25.16 -5.58
C ASP A 948 -7.46 -25.80 -4.66
N MET A 949 -7.27 -27.07 -4.30
CA MET A 949 -8.26 -27.94 -3.66
C MET A 949 -9.53 -28.28 -4.47
N ALA A 950 -9.73 -27.70 -5.66
CA ALA A 950 -10.84 -28.02 -6.58
C ALA A 950 -10.33 -28.22 -8.02
N GLN A 951 -9.54 -29.27 -8.22
CA GLN A 951 -8.87 -29.53 -9.49
C GLN A 951 -9.82 -30.09 -10.56
N PHE A 952 -9.43 -29.91 -11.81
CA PHE A 952 -10.08 -30.55 -12.96
C PHE A 952 -9.38 -31.88 -13.29
N GLY A 953 -10.13 -32.96 -13.25
CA GLY A 953 -9.71 -34.32 -13.58
C GLY A 953 -10.88 -35.17 -14.09
N LYS A 954 -10.64 -36.46 -14.30
CA LYS A 954 -11.67 -37.37 -14.83
C LYS A 954 -12.85 -37.58 -13.87
N ALA A 955 -12.59 -37.56 -12.56
CA ALA A 955 -13.60 -37.82 -11.53
C ALA A 955 -14.25 -36.55 -10.95
N ILE A 956 -13.51 -35.44 -10.93
CA ILE A 956 -13.93 -34.16 -10.37
C ILE A 956 -13.65 -33.10 -11.42
N GLN A 957 -14.65 -32.30 -11.77
CA GLN A 957 -14.53 -31.27 -12.79
C GLN A 957 -14.56 -29.88 -12.14
N GLY A 958 -13.65 -29.61 -11.23
CA GLY A 958 -13.65 -28.39 -10.42
C GLY A 958 -14.61 -28.44 -9.22
N LYS A 959 -14.92 -27.27 -8.64
CA LYS A 959 -15.76 -27.14 -7.44
C LYS A 959 -17.16 -27.75 -7.65
N GLN A 960 -17.64 -28.50 -6.66
CA GLN A 960 -18.94 -29.20 -6.73
C GLN A 960 -20.02 -28.53 -5.89
N GLU A 961 -19.66 -27.83 -4.81
CA GLU A 961 -20.65 -27.15 -3.98
C GLU A 961 -21.23 -25.93 -4.71
N PRO A 962 -22.51 -25.59 -4.48
CA PRO A 962 -23.06 -24.32 -4.93
C PRO A 962 -22.33 -23.12 -4.29
N ARG A 963 -22.48 -21.96 -4.91
CA ARG A 963 -22.02 -20.70 -4.32
C ARG A 963 -22.82 -20.41 -3.05
N LYS A 964 -22.14 -20.01 -1.99
CA LYS A 964 -22.78 -19.49 -0.78
C LYS A 964 -23.19 -18.04 -1.03
N GLU A 965 -24.49 -17.75 -1.01
CA GLU A 965 -25.01 -16.39 -1.28
C GLU A 965 -25.02 -15.52 -0.01
N ILE A 966 -23.90 -14.84 0.30
CA ILE A 966 -23.77 -14.06 1.55
C ILE A 966 -24.80 -12.93 1.64
N GLY A 967 -25.17 -12.33 0.51
CA GLY A 967 -26.13 -11.23 0.47
C GLY A 967 -27.52 -11.69 0.93
N LEU A 968 -27.98 -12.84 0.46
CA LEU A 968 -29.25 -13.44 0.91
C LEU A 968 -29.19 -13.87 2.39
N ILE A 969 -28.07 -14.42 2.83
CA ILE A 969 -27.85 -14.76 4.23
C ILE A 969 -27.90 -13.51 5.12
N ALA A 970 -27.30 -12.40 4.67
CA ALA A 970 -27.31 -11.13 5.39
C ALA A 970 -28.73 -10.53 5.46
N MET A 971 -29.50 -10.61 4.38
CA MET A 971 -30.93 -10.23 4.39
C MET A 971 -31.73 -11.05 5.39
N ALA A 972 -31.41 -12.34 5.57
CA ALA A 972 -32.10 -13.20 6.54
C ALA A 972 -31.90 -12.76 8.00
N HIS A 973 -30.89 -11.94 8.30
CA HIS A 973 -30.74 -11.27 9.60
C HIS A 973 -31.75 -10.12 9.82
N ARG A 974 -32.49 -9.72 8.77
CA ARG A 974 -33.60 -8.73 8.73
C ARG A 974 -33.24 -7.29 9.04
N THR A 975 -32.21 -7.06 9.86
CA THR A 975 -31.78 -5.72 10.30
C THR A 975 -30.58 -5.19 9.53
N THR A 976 -29.95 -5.99 8.69
CA THR A 976 -28.71 -5.59 8.00
C THR A 976 -29.07 -4.90 6.69
N TYR A 977 -28.52 -3.71 6.44
CA TYR A 977 -28.49 -3.15 5.09
C TYR A 977 -27.55 -3.99 4.23
N VAL A 978 -27.96 -4.39 3.04
CA VAL A 978 -27.13 -5.20 2.14
C VAL A 978 -27.03 -4.51 0.80
N MET A 979 -25.82 -4.45 0.24
CA MET A 979 -25.60 -4.08 -1.15
C MET A 979 -24.71 -5.11 -1.82
N GLN A 980 -25.12 -5.59 -2.98
CA GLN A 980 -24.29 -6.36 -3.89
C GLN A 980 -24.00 -5.51 -5.14
N SER A 981 -22.72 -5.20 -5.41
CA SER A 981 -22.32 -4.27 -6.48
C SER A 981 -21.02 -4.69 -7.18
N THR A 982 -20.66 -4.02 -8.27
CA THR A 982 -19.38 -4.20 -8.98
C THR A 982 -18.80 -2.86 -9.45
N ILE A 983 -17.48 -2.80 -9.66
CA ILE A 983 -16.79 -1.56 -10.11
C ILE A 983 -17.23 -1.07 -11.50
N ALA A 984 -17.89 -1.92 -12.29
CA ALA A 984 -18.47 -1.55 -13.58
C ALA A 984 -19.71 -0.65 -13.44
N HIS A 985 -20.32 -0.59 -12.24
CA HIS A 985 -21.51 0.21 -11.95
C HIS A 985 -21.22 1.18 -10.79
N PRO A 986 -20.32 2.17 -10.98
CA PRO A 986 -19.85 3.03 -9.90
C PRO A 986 -20.97 3.86 -9.26
N SER A 987 -21.97 4.32 -10.01
CA SER A 987 -23.10 5.08 -9.45
C SER A 987 -23.93 4.22 -8.48
N HIS A 988 -24.30 3.00 -8.86
CA HIS A 988 -24.98 2.04 -7.97
C HIS A 988 -24.14 1.74 -6.72
N MET A 989 -22.82 1.60 -6.89
CA MET A 989 -21.89 1.36 -5.77
C MET A 989 -21.80 2.55 -4.80
N ILE A 990 -21.52 3.76 -5.30
CA ILE A 990 -21.34 4.96 -4.46
C ILE A 990 -22.66 5.31 -3.76
N GLU A 991 -23.79 5.25 -4.47
CA GLU A 991 -25.11 5.49 -3.88
C GLU A 991 -25.39 4.49 -2.76
N GLY A 992 -25.15 3.21 -3.01
CA GLY A 992 -25.35 2.19 -1.98
C GLY A 992 -24.35 2.28 -0.82
N PHE A 993 -23.13 2.79 -1.03
CA PHE A 993 -22.23 3.16 0.06
C PHE A 993 -22.81 4.30 0.91
N ILE A 994 -23.32 5.37 0.28
CA ILE A 994 -23.95 6.50 0.99
C ILE A 994 -25.12 6.01 1.85
N GLN A 995 -26.03 5.21 1.27
CA GLN A 995 -27.16 4.63 2.01
C GLN A 995 -26.69 3.76 3.18
N GLY A 996 -25.72 2.87 2.96
CA GLY A 996 -25.18 1.99 3.99
C GLY A 996 -24.38 2.73 5.07
N LEU A 997 -23.74 3.85 4.75
CA LEU A 997 -23.03 4.70 5.71
C LEU A 997 -24.01 5.46 6.62
N LYS A 998 -25.13 5.94 6.06
CA LYS A 998 -26.19 6.67 6.81
C LYS A 998 -27.00 5.76 7.75
N THR A 999 -27.18 4.47 7.44
CA THR A 999 -28.00 3.61 8.30
C THR A 999 -27.42 3.43 9.71
N ARG A 1000 -28.31 3.39 10.72
CA ARG A 1000 -28.00 3.10 12.12
C ARG A 1000 -28.02 1.60 12.43
N ARG A 1001 -27.76 0.79 11.41
CA ARG A 1001 -27.75 -0.67 11.47
C ARG A 1001 -26.46 -1.23 10.88
N PRO A 1002 -26.16 -2.53 11.08
CA PRO A 1002 -25.09 -3.18 10.33
C PRO A 1002 -25.31 -2.97 8.83
N ALA A 1003 -24.25 -2.70 8.10
CA ALA A 1003 -24.27 -2.63 6.64
C ALA A 1003 -23.27 -3.64 6.08
N LEU A 1004 -23.69 -4.47 5.13
CA LEU A 1004 -22.83 -5.39 4.39
C LEU A 1004 -22.78 -4.97 2.93
N PHE A 1005 -21.59 -4.63 2.47
CA PHE A 1005 -21.28 -4.37 1.07
C PHE A 1005 -20.53 -5.59 0.52
N ASN A 1006 -21.15 -6.33 -0.40
CA ASN A 1006 -20.55 -7.47 -1.09
C ASN A 1006 -20.19 -7.05 -2.50
N ILE A 1007 -18.89 -6.92 -2.80
CA ILE A 1007 -18.42 -6.35 -4.05
C ILE A 1007 -17.67 -7.38 -4.87
N TYR A 1008 -18.14 -7.66 -6.09
CA TYR A 1008 -17.40 -8.51 -7.02
C TYR A 1008 -16.06 -7.87 -7.34
N SER A 1009 -14.98 -8.59 -7.05
CA SER A 1009 -13.62 -8.12 -7.26
C SER A 1009 -12.86 -9.12 -8.11
N SER A 1010 -12.62 -8.78 -9.38
CA SER A 1010 -11.85 -9.67 -10.25
C SER A 1010 -10.40 -9.79 -9.76
N CYS A 1011 -9.81 -10.98 -9.92
CA CYS A 1011 -8.45 -11.28 -9.51
C CYS A 1011 -7.63 -11.72 -10.72
N GLN A 1012 -6.73 -10.87 -11.22
CA GLN A 1012 -5.92 -11.11 -12.40
C GLN A 1012 -5.26 -12.50 -12.41
N PRO A 1013 -4.44 -12.86 -11.41
CA PRO A 1013 -3.74 -14.14 -11.43
C PRO A 1013 -4.66 -15.36 -11.27
N GLU A 1014 -5.69 -15.27 -10.43
CA GLU A 1014 -6.49 -16.45 -10.06
C GLU A 1014 -7.71 -16.67 -10.96
N HIS A 1015 -8.24 -15.62 -11.57
CA HIS A 1015 -9.24 -15.73 -12.64
C HIS A 1015 -8.57 -15.97 -13.99
N GLY A 1016 -7.29 -15.60 -14.11
CA GLY A 1016 -6.48 -15.74 -15.32
C GLY A 1016 -6.96 -14.81 -16.42
N ILE A 1017 -7.07 -13.52 -16.07
CA ILE A 1017 -7.51 -12.41 -16.93
C ILE A 1017 -6.38 -11.37 -17.05
N GLY A 1018 -6.47 -10.49 -18.05
CA GLY A 1018 -5.51 -9.41 -18.27
C GLY A 1018 -5.46 -8.39 -17.13
N ASP A 1019 -4.36 -7.63 -17.03
CA ASP A 1019 -4.17 -6.58 -16.01
C ASP A 1019 -5.08 -5.36 -16.25
N ASP A 1020 -5.66 -5.24 -17.45
CA ASP A 1020 -6.53 -4.18 -17.98
C ASP A 1020 -8.01 -4.60 -18.08
N MET A 1021 -8.37 -5.77 -17.55
CA MET A 1021 -9.68 -6.40 -17.77
C MET A 1021 -10.63 -6.32 -16.58
N SER A 1022 -10.31 -5.56 -15.52
CA SER A 1022 -11.07 -5.60 -14.27
C SER A 1022 -12.51 -5.11 -14.42
N SER A 1023 -12.70 -3.93 -15.01
CA SER A 1023 -14.01 -3.32 -15.26
C SER A 1023 -14.80 -4.13 -16.29
N HIS A 1024 -14.12 -4.60 -17.34
CA HIS A 1024 -14.73 -5.44 -18.36
C HIS A 1024 -15.31 -6.73 -17.75
N GLN A 1025 -14.52 -7.44 -16.94
CA GLN A 1025 -14.97 -8.67 -16.31
C GLN A 1025 -16.06 -8.44 -15.26
N ALA A 1026 -15.99 -7.32 -14.52
CA ALA A 1026 -17.07 -6.90 -13.63
C ALA A 1026 -18.38 -6.60 -14.36
N LYS A 1027 -18.33 -6.07 -15.59
CA LYS A 1027 -19.50 -5.86 -16.46
C LYS A 1027 -20.08 -7.20 -16.93
N LEU A 1028 -19.23 -8.08 -17.46
CA LEU A 1028 -19.66 -9.41 -17.92
C LEU A 1028 -20.28 -10.25 -16.80
N ALA A 1029 -19.75 -10.16 -15.57
CA ALA A 1029 -20.31 -10.86 -14.41
C ALA A 1029 -21.77 -10.42 -14.11
N VAL A 1030 -22.09 -9.14 -14.28
CA VAL A 1030 -23.46 -8.62 -14.08
C VAL A 1030 -24.38 -9.06 -15.22
N GLU A 1031 -23.94 -8.87 -16.46
CA GLU A 1031 -24.74 -9.15 -17.65
C GLU A 1031 -25.04 -10.64 -17.82
N SER A 1032 -24.09 -11.51 -17.47
CA SER A 1032 -24.26 -12.96 -17.47
C SER A 1032 -25.09 -13.52 -16.32
N ARG A 1033 -25.55 -12.66 -15.40
CA ARG A 1033 -26.18 -13.02 -14.12
C ARG A 1033 -25.28 -13.84 -13.18
N ALA A 1034 -23.98 -13.90 -13.43
CA ALA A 1034 -23.02 -14.52 -12.52
C ALA A 1034 -22.94 -13.78 -11.17
N TYR A 1035 -23.15 -12.46 -11.21
CA TYR A 1035 -23.14 -11.59 -10.03
C TYR A 1035 -24.19 -10.47 -10.16
N PRO A 1036 -25.48 -10.76 -9.88
CA PRO A 1036 -26.54 -9.77 -10.00
C PRO A 1036 -26.39 -8.66 -8.96
N LEU A 1037 -26.77 -7.44 -9.32
CA LEU A 1037 -26.72 -6.28 -8.42
C LEU A 1037 -28.01 -6.17 -7.61
N PHE A 1038 -27.92 -5.79 -6.34
CA PHE A 1038 -29.12 -5.46 -5.57
C PHE A 1038 -28.80 -4.63 -4.34
N ARG A 1039 -29.83 -3.98 -3.83
CA ARG A 1039 -29.82 -3.34 -2.50
C ARG A 1039 -30.99 -3.87 -1.67
N TYR A 1040 -30.72 -4.10 -0.40
CA TYR A 1040 -31.73 -4.40 0.62
C TYR A 1040 -31.61 -3.37 1.74
N ASN A 1041 -32.61 -2.51 1.88
CA ASN A 1041 -32.66 -1.48 2.90
C ASN A 1041 -33.83 -1.73 3.87
N PRO A 1042 -33.56 -2.25 5.09
CA PRO A 1042 -34.61 -2.52 6.08
C PRO A 1042 -35.25 -1.26 6.68
N ASP A 1043 -34.75 -0.06 6.37
CA ASP A 1043 -35.37 1.20 6.78
C ASP A 1043 -36.49 1.65 5.82
N LYS A 1044 -36.62 1.04 4.62
CA LYS A 1044 -37.65 1.40 3.62
C LYS A 1044 -39.04 0.79 3.91
N GLY A 1045 -39.11 -0.33 4.63
CA GLY A 1045 -40.36 -1.05 4.82
C GLY A 1045 -40.29 -2.19 5.82
N LYS A 1046 -41.37 -2.96 5.92
CA LYS A 1046 -41.46 -4.17 6.77
C LYS A 1046 -41.45 -5.45 5.95
N MET A 1047 -41.89 -5.39 4.69
CA MET A 1047 -41.90 -6.53 3.78
C MET A 1047 -40.61 -6.55 2.95
N PRO A 1048 -40.04 -7.74 2.65
CA PRO A 1048 -38.85 -7.84 1.82
C PRO A 1048 -38.97 -7.12 0.47
N GLU A 1049 -40.15 -7.15 -0.16
CA GLU A 1049 -40.43 -6.46 -1.43
C GLU A 1049 -40.32 -4.93 -1.35
N GLU A 1050 -40.64 -4.32 -0.21
CA GLU A 1050 -40.50 -2.87 0.02
C GLU A 1050 -39.04 -2.47 0.26
N CYS A 1051 -38.24 -3.43 0.70
CA CYS A 1051 -36.85 -3.22 1.09
C CYS A 1051 -35.87 -3.55 -0.04
N PHE A 1052 -36.28 -4.22 -1.11
CA PHE A 1052 -35.39 -4.86 -2.09
C PHE A 1052 -35.44 -4.17 -3.45
N GLU A 1053 -34.28 -3.84 -4.01
CA GLU A 1053 -34.12 -3.12 -5.27
C GLU A 1053 -33.13 -3.82 -6.20
N LEU A 1054 -33.47 -3.91 -7.48
CA LEU A 1054 -32.70 -4.59 -8.55
C LEU A 1054 -32.25 -3.65 -9.69
N ASP A 1055 -32.47 -2.35 -9.55
CA ASP A 1055 -32.28 -1.33 -10.59
C ASP A 1055 -30.88 -1.25 -11.21
N GLY A 1056 -29.86 -1.77 -10.53
CA GLY A 1056 -28.49 -1.88 -11.06
C GLY A 1056 -28.30 -2.90 -12.20
N ASN A 1057 -29.29 -3.74 -12.52
CA ASN A 1057 -29.14 -4.78 -13.53
C ASN A 1057 -29.73 -4.39 -14.89
N PRO A 1058 -29.06 -4.74 -16.01
CA PRO A 1058 -29.63 -4.56 -17.34
C PRO A 1058 -30.75 -5.57 -17.61
N ALA A 1059 -31.66 -5.20 -18.53
CA ALA A 1059 -32.72 -6.04 -19.07
C ALA A 1059 -33.49 -6.83 -17.98
N LEU A 1060 -34.13 -6.12 -17.03
CA LEU A 1060 -34.75 -6.72 -15.84
C LEU A 1060 -35.85 -7.76 -16.16
N GLU A 1061 -36.54 -7.59 -17.28
CA GLU A 1061 -37.63 -8.46 -17.71
C GLU A 1061 -37.16 -9.66 -18.55
N ASP A 1062 -35.86 -9.72 -18.88
CA ASP A 1062 -35.26 -10.78 -19.69
C ASP A 1062 -34.28 -11.63 -18.86
N ASP A 1063 -34.13 -12.92 -19.20
CA ASP A 1063 -33.16 -13.80 -18.55
C ASP A 1063 -31.72 -13.25 -18.68
N TRP A 1064 -31.37 -12.78 -19.89
CA TRP A 1064 -30.07 -12.18 -20.22
C TRP A 1064 -30.20 -11.01 -21.18
N PRO A 1065 -29.32 -9.99 -21.08
CA PRO A 1065 -29.19 -9.00 -22.14
C PRO A 1065 -28.67 -9.65 -23.44
N ALA A 1066 -29.12 -9.15 -24.58
CA ALA A 1066 -28.73 -9.64 -25.90
C ALA A 1066 -27.82 -8.64 -26.63
N TYR A 1067 -26.82 -9.18 -27.32
CA TYR A 1067 -25.84 -8.45 -28.14
C TYR A 1067 -25.98 -8.78 -29.61
N THR A 1068 -25.72 -7.82 -30.49
CA THR A 1068 -25.73 -8.05 -31.94
C THR A 1068 -24.35 -8.46 -32.44
N LEU A 1069 -24.19 -9.73 -32.79
CA LEU A 1069 -23.01 -10.25 -33.48
C LEU A 1069 -23.13 -9.97 -34.99
N LYS A 1070 -22.20 -9.18 -35.53
CA LYS A 1070 -22.07 -8.96 -36.97
C LYS A 1070 -21.06 -9.95 -37.55
N TYR A 1071 -21.44 -10.70 -38.57
CA TYR A 1071 -20.59 -11.72 -39.17
C TYR A 1071 -20.81 -11.81 -40.69
N GLN A 1072 -19.82 -12.35 -41.41
CA GLN A 1072 -19.95 -12.63 -42.84
C GLN A 1072 -20.24 -14.10 -43.08
N GLN A 1073 -21.30 -14.39 -43.84
CA GLN A 1073 -21.62 -15.73 -44.30
C GLN A 1073 -21.76 -15.76 -45.81
N ALA A 1074 -20.87 -16.50 -46.48
CA ALA A 1074 -20.80 -16.58 -47.94
C ALA A 1074 -20.71 -15.19 -48.62
N GLY A 1075 -19.88 -14.30 -48.06
CA GLY A 1075 -19.66 -12.94 -48.59
C GLY A 1075 -20.81 -11.96 -48.37
N ARG A 1076 -21.83 -12.31 -47.57
CA ARG A 1076 -22.91 -11.41 -47.15
C ARG A 1076 -22.80 -11.08 -45.67
N ASP A 1077 -22.96 -9.80 -45.34
CA ASP A 1077 -23.05 -9.34 -43.96
C ASP A 1077 -24.38 -9.83 -43.37
N LYS A 1078 -24.30 -10.41 -42.18
CA LYS A 1078 -25.41 -10.88 -41.38
C LYS A 1078 -25.26 -10.41 -39.94
N GLU A 1079 -26.39 -10.36 -39.25
CA GLU A 1079 -26.45 -10.05 -37.83
C GLU A 1079 -27.16 -11.18 -37.09
N LEU A 1080 -26.72 -11.48 -35.88
CA LEU A 1080 -27.30 -12.48 -34.98
C LEU A 1080 -27.39 -11.88 -33.58
N ALA A 1081 -28.58 -11.91 -32.97
CA ALA A 1081 -28.73 -11.60 -31.56
C ALA A 1081 -28.24 -12.78 -30.71
N VAL A 1082 -27.26 -12.54 -29.84
CA VAL A 1082 -26.68 -13.55 -28.93
C VAL A 1082 -26.87 -13.10 -27.48
N PRO A 1083 -27.44 -13.95 -26.60
CA PRO A 1083 -27.55 -13.62 -25.18
C PRO A 1083 -26.16 -13.66 -24.53
N MET A 1084 -25.91 -12.79 -23.54
CA MET A 1084 -24.73 -12.89 -22.68
C MET A 1084 -25.03 -13.83 -21.52
N THR A 1085 -24.66 -15.10 -21.63
CA THR A 1085 -24.93 -16.12 -20.61
C THR A 1085 -23.75 -16.34 -19.66
N PHE A 1086 -23.94 -17.15 -18.61
CA PHE A 1086 -22.84 -17.57 -17.73
C PHE A 1086 -21.72 -18.30 -18.50
N ALA A 1087 -22.05 -19.06 -19.54
CA ALA A 1087 -21.04 -19.76 -20.34
C ALA A 1087 -20.14 -18.78 -21.12
N ASP A 1088 -20.73 -17.68 -21.61
CA ASP A 1088 -20.02 -16.62 -22.32
C ASP A 1088 -19.10 -15.82 -21.39
N PHE A 1089 -19.51 -15.59 -20.13
CA PHE A 1089 -18.61 -15.08 -19.10
C PHE A 1089 -17.49 -16.10 -18.78
N ALA A 1090 -17.85 -17.35 -18.49
CA ALA A 1090 -16.91 -18.37 -18.03
C ALA A 1090 -15.80 -18.68 -19.05
N ILE A 1091 -16.08 -18.66 -20.36
CA ILE A 1091 -15.06 -18.92 -21.40
C ILE A 1091 -13.96 -17.86 -21.41
N THR A 1092 -14.23 -16.64 -20.92
CA THR A 1092 -13.24 -15.54 -20.84
C THR A 1092 -12.25 -15.68 -19.69
N GLU A 1093 -12.50 -16.60 -18.74
CA GLU A 1093 -11.67 -16.77 -17.56
C GLU A 1093 -10.94 -18.12 -17.57
N ALA A 1094 -9.64 -18.11 -17.26
CA ALA A 1094 -8.82 -19.32 -17.28
C ALA A 1094 -9.31 -20.39 -16.28
N ARG A 1095 -9.94 -19.96 -15.18
CA ARG A 1095 -10.49 -20.86 -14.14
C ARG A 1095 -11.64 -21.75 -14.61
N PHE A 1096 -12.18 -21.53 -15.82
CA PHE A 1096 -13.15 -22.44 -16.45
C PHE A 1096 -12.68 -23.04 -17.78
N ARG A 1097 -11.53 -22.60 -18.32
CA ARG A 1097 -11.07 -22.96 -19.68
C ARG A 1097 -11.08 -24.45 -20.00
N LYS A 1098 -10.85 -25.34 -19.03
CA LYS A 1098 -10.84 -26.81 -19.26
C LYS A 1098 -12.22 -27.43 -19.50
N HIS A 1099 -13.30 -26.69 -19.23
CA HIS A 1099 -14.67 -27.11 -19.56
C HIS A 1099 -15.02 -26.87 -21.02
N PHE A 1100 -14.27 -26.01 -21.70
CA PHE A 1100 -14.52 -25.64 -23.08
C PHE A 1100 -13.54 -26.34 -24.02
N ARG A 1101 -14.00 -26.62 -25.23
CA ARG A 1101 -13.18 -27.08 -26.35
C ARG A 1101 -13.67 -26.38 -27.61
N MET A 1102 -12.75 -26.08 -28.53
CA MET A 1102 -13.13 -25.55 -29.82
C MET A 1102 -14.00 -26.57 -30.56
N ALA A 1103 -15.18 -26.13 -31.00
CA ALA A 1103 -16.05 -26.96 -31.81
C ALA A 1103 -15.34 -27.27 -33.14
N PRO A 1104 -15.29 -28.53 -33.60
CA PRO A 1104 -14.68 -28.86 -34.87
C PRO A 1104 -15.37 -28.13 -36.04
N PRO A 1105 -14.66 -27.68 -37.09
CA PRO A 1105 -15.27 -26.95 -38.21
C PRO A 1105 -16.48 -27.67 -38.86
N GLU A 1106 -16.47 -29.00 -38.89
CA GLU A 1106 -17.58 -29.83 -39.38
C GLU A 1106 -18.86 -29.73 -38.54
N THR A 1107 -18.79 -29.17 -37.33
CA THR A 1107 -19.94 -28.92 -36.46
C THR A 1107 -20.46 -27.49 -36.54
N TRP A 1108 -19.80 -26.62 -37.31
CA TRP A 1108 -20.24 -25.24 -37.51
C TRP A 1108 -21.41 -25.25 -38.50
N THR A 1109 -22.62 -25.02 -38.00
CA THR A 1109 -23.85 -24.96 -38.80
C THR A 1109 -24.06 -23.59 -39.45
#